data_AF-A0A4P8TGJ3-F1
#
_entry.id   AF-A0A4P8TGJ3-F1
#
_cell.length_a   1.000
_cell.length_b   1.000
_cell.length_c   1.000
_cell.angle_alpha   90.00
_cell.angle_beta   90.00
_cell.angle_gamma   90.00
#
_symmetry.space_group_name_H-M   'P 1'
#
loop_
_entity.id
_entity.type
_entity.pdbx_description
1 polymer ?
#
loop_
_entity_poly.entity_id
_entity_poly.type
_entity_poly.pdbx_seq_one_letter_code
_entity_poly.pdbx_strand_id
1 'polypeptide(L)'
;MSPARTLLPLRRLACGAAALALGAGLVPALDAPARAADLLPPGDLRISEVYGGGGNSGATYTHDFVELRNTSDAPISLAGWSLQYAAKAGAFSAGNTLQLTGTVPAGGTFLVQLAQGSGGTEALPTPDQTGSLALSGTGGVVALSNASGTLTCQFETCAGETAVVDLLGWGGAATYAGTAPAAATTNATSVSRTAETGDNAADFTTGAPTPQPSGADPMDPTDPTDPTDPVEPGAVVPIAEIQGTGAASPLAGTTVTTEGVVTAVYATGGLNGYVIQTGGTGGDIDPATAEASQGLFVHSPATVGDVEIGQGVKVTGQVSEYYDATQISVAAGGLTTPDAELAPVEPAVLTGGFPTDPEQRERLESMLILPAEGDLTVTDVYETNKYGEVGLAIGDQAYRQPAETLRPGAEATALYQQQLDDMILLDDGKTTNFSTATDVPMSYLSTEEPVRVGAGVGFEEPVVLSYSFDTWRLQPTTPWESSATDGISFEDTRQATPDEVGGDLQVGTFNVLNYLTTLGEDTPGCEPYTDRAGEGTSVRGGCDPRGAWGQDDLDRQQSKIVDAISTSGLDVVGLMEIENSARLGEEADEATATLVAALNEKDGAGTWAYVPTAAAYEAAGSDAGQDVISSALIYKPAAAAPQGDAVVLAEDPAFANAREPLGQVFAPVGEDSKGRAVQGEPFFFAVNHFKSKGSKDAADASLPADPVQGNSRTSRLAQANALNTWVQEQQEALGVEDVLLGGDFNAYTQEDPLQVFYEAGYTDLGSTFDEDGWSYSFDGMTGSLDHVLANDSARERITGATDWSINGAESPLALYSRANTNVTELYQEGPFASSDHNPMITGLDAEFAPASGGGNGNGNGNGNGHGNGNGKGRDNDNKGPGKNNGTPGGSNSGIGKGKGRQG
;
A
#
# COMPACT_ATOMS: atom_id res chain seq x y z
N MET A 1 -54.12 -7.85 -25.82
CA MET A 1 -53.90 -9.29 -26.08
C MET A 1 -52.50 -9.62 -25.56
N SER A 2 -52.40 -10.23 -24.39
CA SER A 2 -51.20 -11.00 -23.98
C SER A 2 -51.16 -12.33 -24.76
N PRO A 3 -50.05 -13.10 -24.82
CA PRO A 3 -48.98 -13.27 -23.82
C PRO A 3 -47.56 -13.33 -24.44
N ALA A 4 -46.41 -13.62 -23.80
CA ALA A 4 -46.04 -14.13 -22.46
C ALA A 4 -44.53 -13.81 -22.25
N ARG A 5 -44.10 -13.36 -21.05
CA ARG A 5 -43.26 -14.10 -20.05
C ARG A 5 -41.77 -14.23 -20.44
N THR A 6 -40.74 -13.94 -19.63
CA THR A 6 -40.50 -13.82 -18.16
C THR A 6 -39.04 -13.28 -18.04
N LEU A 7 -38.51 -12.56 -17.03
CA LEU A 7 -38.55 -12.64 -15.57
C LEU A 7 -38.08 -11.30 -14.93
N LEU A 8 -38.39 -11.13 -13.64
CA LEU A 8 -38.44 -9.92 -12.82
C LEU A 8 -37.10 -9.26 -12.40
N PRO A 9 -37.14 -7.95 -12.06
CA PRO A 9 -36.17 -7.19 -11.25
C PRO A 9 -36.67 -6.87 -9.82
N LEU A 10 -35.90 -6.04 -9.06
CA LEU A 10 -36.27 -5.25 -7.85
C LEU A 10 -36.13 -5.98 -6.49
N ARG A 11 -35.81 -5.36 -5.33
CA ARG A 11 -35.51 -3.97 -4.94
C ARG A 11 -34.99 -3.96 -3.49
N ARG A 12 -34.08 -3.01 -3.24
CA ARG A 12 -33.92 -2.11 -2.08
C ARG A 12 -34.87 -2.29 -0.88
N LEU A 13 -34.29 -2.38 0.31
CA LEU A 13 -34.91 -1.98 1.58
C LEU A 13 -34.61 -0.51 1.86
N ALA A 14 -35.61 0.23 2.34
CA ALA A 14 -35.44 1.52 2.99
C ALA A 14 -36.40 1.65 4.19
N CYS A 15 -35.84 2.23 5.25
CA CYS A 15 -36.43 3.01 6.35
C CYS A 15 -37.50 2.43 7.28
N GLY A 16 -37.23 2.61 8.58
CA GLY A 16 -38.22 2.59 9.65
C GLY A 16 -37.60 2.83 11.02
N ALA A 17 -37.30 4.09 11.36
CA ALA A 17 -37.05 4.49 12.74
C ALA A 17 -38.35 4.41 13.56
N ALA A 18 -38.31 3.77 14.73
CA ALA A 18 -39.33 3.89 15.76
C ALA A 18 -38.69 3.71 17.14
N ALA A 19 -38.86 4.73 17.99
CA ALA A 19 -38.50 4.78 19.38
C ALA A 19 -39.05 3.60 20.19
N LEU A 20 -38.24 2.99 21.06
CA LEU A 20 -38.74 2.15 22.14
C LEU A 20 -37.95 2.33 23.44
N ALA A 21 -38.72 2.48 24.51
CA ALA A 21 -38.32 2.83 25.85
C ALA A 21 -37.49 1.75 26.57
N LEU A 22 -36.72 2.19 27.57
CA LEU A 22 -36.15 1.35 28.62
C LEU A 22 -37.19 0.36 29.16
N GLY A 23 -36.92 -0.93 28.98
CA GLY A 23 -37.62 -2.04 29.62
C GLY A 23 -36.61 -3.08 30.06
N ALA A 24 -36.13 -2.97 31.30
CA ALA A 24 -35.38 -4.03 31.96
C ALA A 24 -36.28 -5.27 32.08
N GLY A 25 -35.99 -6.31 31.29
CA GLY A 25 -36.62 -7.61 31.36
C GLY A 25 -35.55 -8.69 31.39
N LEU A 26 -35.17 -9.14 32.59
CA LEU A 26 -34.46 -10.41 32.77
C LEU A 26 -35.32 -11.53 32.16
N VAL A 27 -34.83 -12.16 31.10
CA VAL A 27 -35.28 -13.50 30.69
C VAL A 27 -34.27 -14.48 31.28
N PRO A 28 -34.67 -15.43 32.14
CA PRO A 28 -33.75 -16.46 32.60
C PRO A 28 -33.43 -17.37 31.42
N ALA A 29 -32.14 -17.50 31.10
CA ALA A 29 -31.65 -18.59 30.27
C ALA A 29 -32.03 -19.89 30.98
N LEU A 30 -32.92 -20.67 30.36
CA LEU A 30 -33.13 -22.05 30.73
C LEU A 30 -31.96 -22.84 30.15
N ASP A 31 -30.93 -23.08 30.97
CA ASP A 31 -29.91 -24.08 30.69
C ASP A 31 -30.61 -25.44 30.50
N ALA A 32 -30.65 -25.91 29.25
CA ALA A 32 -30.87 -27.32 29.01
C ALA A 32 -29.62 -28.06 29.52
N PRO A 33 -29.76 -29.11 30.35
CA PRO A 33 -28.59 -29.84 30.82
C PRO A 33 -27.88 -30.47 29.61
N ALA A 34 -26.62 -30.10 29.40
CA ALA A 34 -25.73 -30.81 28.48
C ALA A 34 -25.71 -32.29 28.90
N ARG A 35 -26.30 -33.17 28.08
CA ARG A 35 -26.14 -34.61 28.24
C ARG A 35 -24.86 -34.99 27.49
N ALA A 36 -23.86 -35.49 28.21
CA ALA A 36 -22.63 -36.01 27.61
C ALA A 36 -22.97 -37.17 26.65
N ALA A 37 -22.32 -37.22 25.49
CA ALA A 37 -22.42 -38.35 24.58
C ALA A 37 -21.73 -39.57 25.20
N ASP A 38 -22.13 -40.78 24.81
CA ASP A 38 -21.46 -41.99 25.27
C ASP A 38 -19.99 -41.98 24.83
N LEU A 39 -19.08 -42.44 25.70
CA LEU A 39 -17.71 -42.71 25.29
C LEU A 39 -17.71 -43.89 24.31
N LEU A 40 -16.96 -43.75 23.22
CA LEU A 40 -16.67 -44.85 22.31
C LEU A 40 -15.19 -45.20 22.46
N PRO A 41 -14.83 -46.19 23.30
CA PRO A 41 -13.45 -46.62 23.42
C PRO A 41 -12.96 -47.09 22.05
N PRO A 42 -11.84 -46.57 21.54
CA PRO A 42 -11.35 -46.91 20.21
C PRO A 42 -11.04 -48.41 20.15
N GLY A 43 -11.53 -49.07 19.08
CA GLY A 43 -11.23 -50.47 18.81
C GLY A 43 -9.81 -50.68 18.30
N ASP A 44 -9.48 -51.93 17.95
CA ASP A 44 -8.15 -52.29 17.41
C ASP A 44 -7.77 -51.48 16.16
N LEU A 45 -8.75 -51.06 15.37
CA LEU A 45 -8.58 -50.11 14.26
C LEU A 45 -9.31 -48.80 14.58
N ARG A 46 -8.59 -47.68 14.46
CA ARG A 46 -9.08 -46.35 14.83
C ARG A 46 -8.61 -45.26 13.86
N ILE A 47 -9.29 -44.12 13.87
CA ILE A 47 -8.90 -42.89 13.18
C ILE A 47 -7.75 -42.28 13.98
N SER A 48 -6.59 -42.11 13.34
CA SER A 48 -5.42 -41.47 13.94
C SER A 48 -5.30 -39.99 13.56
N GLU A 49 -5.72 -39.60 12.36
CA GLU A 49 -5.62 -38.20 11.92
C GLU A 49 -6.68 -37.86 10.87
N VAL A 50 -7.19 -36.63 10.91
CA VAL A 50 -8.11 -36.08 9.89
C VAL A 50 -7.64 -34.69 9.46
N TYR A 51 -7.50 -34.50 8.15
CA TYR A 51 -7.17 -33.22 7.53
C TYR A 51 -8.16 -32.89 6.42
N GLY A 52 -8.89 -31.78 6.58
CA GLY A 52 -9.88 -31.29 5.63
C GLY A 52 -9.48 -29.98 4.91
N GLY A 53 -8.22 -29.55 5.05
CA GLY A 53 -7.70 -28.33 4.46
C GLY A 53 -7.24 -28.51 3.01
N GLY A 54 -7.30 -29.72 2.46
CA GLY A 54 -6.70 -30.14 1.20
C GLY A 54 -6.95 -29.19 0.04
N GLY A 55 -5.89 -28.52 -0.40
CA GLY A 55 -5.91 -27.58 -1.51
C GLY A 55 -6.84 -26.38 -1.35
N ASN A 56 -7.14 -25.96 -0.11
CA ASN A 56 -7.68 -24.64 0.16
C ASN A 56 -6.54 -23.59 0.20
N SER A 57 -6.88 -22.31 0.22
CA SER A 57 -5.88 -21.24 0.45
C SER A 57 -5.30 -21.36 1.86
N GLY A 58 -3.97 -21.30 1.98
CA GLY A 58 -3.24 -21.54 3.23
C GLY A 58 -3.07 -23.02 3.62
N ALA A 59 -3.35 -23.95 2.71
CA ALA A 59 -3.18 -25.38 2.94
C ALA A 59 -1.73 -25.86 2.67
N THR A 60 -1.23 -26.80 3.46
CA THR A 60 0.05 -27.48 3.18
C THR A 60 -0.12 -28.50 2.06
N TYR A 61 -1.02 -29.47 2.24
CA TYR A 61 -1.28 -30.52 1.25
C TYR A 61 -2.39 -30.16 0.27
N THR A 62 -2.24 -30.62 -0.97
CA THR A 62 -3.20 -30.44 -2.08
C THR A 62 -4.50 -31.26 -1.94
N HIS A 63 -4.52 -32.26 -1.04
CA HIS A 63 -5.65 -33.18 -0.85
C HIS A 63 -6.02 -33.33 0.62
N ASP A 64 -7.32 -33.56 0.87
CA ASP A 64 -7.82 -34.01 2.16
C ASP A 64 -7.30 -35.41 2.45
N PHE A 65 -7.22 -35.80 3.73
CA PHE A 65 -6.96 -37.18 4.09
C PHE A 65 -7.57 -37.61 5.43
N VAL A 66 -7.73 -38.92 5.57
CA VAL A 66 -7.96 -39.58 6.85
C VAL A 66 -6.93 -40.69 7.00
N GLU A 67 -6.30 -40.76 8.17
CA GLU A 67 -5.38 -41.82 8.54
C GLU A 67 -6.03 -42.78 9.55
N LEU A 68 -5.80 -44.07 9.35
CA LEU A 68 -6.21 -45.13 10.28
C LEU A 68 -5.00 -45.81 10.91
N ARG A 69 -5.12 -46.25 12.16
CA ARG A 69 -4.08 -46.96 12.92
C ARG A 69 -4.59 -48.30 13.43
N ASN A 70 -3.91 -49.39 13.09
CA ASN A 70 -4.16 -50.72 13.65
C ASN A 70 -3.23 -51.00 14.83
N THR A 71 -3.80 -51.17 16.02
CA THR A 71 -3.06 -51.41 17.26
C THR A 71 -3.08 -52.85 17.75
N SER A 72 -3.75 -53.74 17.02
CA SER A 72 -3.65 -55.18 17.27
C SER A 72 -2.34 -55.76 16.76
N ASP A 73 -2.04 -56.98 17.21
CA ASP A 73 -0.92 -57.80 16.77
C ASP A 73 -1.20 -58.59 15.48
N ALA A 74 -2.35 -58.37 14.84
CA ALA A 74 -2.76 -59.03 13.61
C ALA A 74 -3.18 -58.01 12.52
N PRO A 75 -2.97 -58.30 11.23
CA PRO A 75 -3.47 -57.44 10.17
C PRO A 75 -4.99 -57.42 10.12
N ILE A 76 -5.59 -56.24 9.94
CA ILE A 76 -7.05 -56.03 9.87
C ILE A 76 -7.46 -55.79 8.42
N SER A 77 -8.34 -56.63 7.88
CA SER A 77 -8.91 -56.43 6.54
C SER A 77 -10.04 -55.40 6.58
N LEU A 78 -10.01 -54.44 5.66
CA LEU A 78 -11.04 -53.41 5.51
C LEU A 78 -12.20 -53.85 4.61
N ALA A 79 -12.25 -55.11 4.18
CA ALA A 79 -13.28 -55.61 3.28
C ALA A 79 -14.68 -55.49 3.91
N GLY A 80 -15.55 -54.69 3.29
CA GLY A 80 -16.91 -54.44 3.76
C GLY A 80 -17.06 -53.30 4.78
N TRP A 81 -15.96 -52.60 5.09
CA TRP A 81 -15.94 -51.43 5.96
C TRP A 81 -16.14 -50.15 5.14
N SER A 82 -16.55 -49.07 5.81
CA SER A 82 -16.68 -47.75 5.18
C SER A 82 -16.16 -46.62 6.05
N LEU A 83 -15.69 -45.57 5.38
CA LEU A 83 -15.38 -44.27 5.97
C LEU A 83 -16.50 -43.30 5.57
N GLN A 84 -17.13 -42.64 6.53
CA GLN A 84 -18.29 -41.77 6.28
C GLN A 84 -18.05 -40.37 6.84
N TYR A 85 -18.49 -39.36 6.09
CA TYR A 85 -18.34 -37.96 6.45
C TYR A 85 -19.70 -37.24 6.55
N ALA A 86 -19.85 -36.38 7.56
CA ALA A 86 -20.94 -35.43 7.69
C ALA A 86 -20.40 -34.04 8.07
N ALA A 87 -21.06 -32.99 7.60
CA ALA A 87 -20.76 -31.63 8.04
C ALA A 87 -21.11 -31.45 9.54
N LYS A 88 -20.57 -30.40 10.18
CA LYS A 88 -20.69 -30.15 11.63
C LYS A 88 -22.08 -30.34 12.26
N ALA A 89 -23.16 -30.03 11.54
CA ALA A 89 -24.56 -30.22 12.00
C ALA A 89 -25.37 -31.15 11.08
N GLY A 90 -24.70 -31.92 10.22
CA GLY A 90 -25.29 -32.73 9.15
C GLY A 90 -25.52 -34.20 9.52
N ALA A 91 -26.18 -34.92 8.62
CA ALA A 91 -26.35 -36.38 8.67
C ALA A 91 -25.34 -37.08 7.76
N PHE A 92 -24.96 -38.32 8.09
CA PHE A 92 -24.32 -39.19 7.11
C PHE A 92 -25.26 -39.47 5.93
N SER A 93 -24.69 -39.57 4.74
CA SER A 93 -25.43 -39.82 3.50
C SER A 93 -24.65 -40.75 2.57
N ALA A 94 -25.36 -41.41 1.66
CA ALA A 94 -24.74 -42.30 0.67
C ALA A 94 -23.74 -41.56 -0.24
N GLY A 95 -23.91 -40.25 -0.45
CA GLY A 95 -23.00 -39.42 -1.23
C GLY A 95 -21.67 -39.11 -0.54
N ASN A 96 -21.59 -39.26 0.79
CA ASN A 96 -20.41 -39.02 1.60
C ASN A 96 -19.93 -40.31 2.30
N THR A 97 -20.02 -41.44 1.61
CA THR A 97 -19.60 -42.77 2.09
C THR A 97 -18.54 -43.33 1.14
N LEU A 98 -17.33 -43.59 1.64
CA LEU A 98 -16.26 -44.26 0.93
C LEU A 98 -16.15 -45.71 1.40
N GLN A 99 -16.24 -46.67 0.49
CA GLN A 99 -15.99 -48.09 0.81
C GLN A 99 -14.49 -48.32 0.94
N LEU A 100 -14.06 -48.87 2.08
CA LEU A 100 -12.65 -49.16 2.33
C LEU A 100 -12.26 -50.52 1.72
N THR A 101 -11.01 -50.62 1.30
CA THR A 101 -10.40 -51.79 0.69
C THR A 101 -8.98 -51.97 1.20
N GLY A 102 -8.40 -53.15 1.01
CA GLY A 102 -7.05 -53.44 1.50
C GLY A 102 -7.02 -53.96 2.94
N THR A 103 -5.83 -53.89 3.52
CA THR A 103 -5.51 -54.47 4.83
C THR A 103 -4.57 -53.54 5.56
N VAL A 104 -4.88 -53.19 6.81
CA VAL A 104 -3.99 -52.42 7.68
C VAL A 104 -3.05 -53.39 8.41
N PRO A 105 -1.72 -53.28 8.24
CA PRO A 105 -0.76 -54.16 8.91
C PRO A 105 -0.91 -54.14 10.45
N ALA A 106 -0.54 -55.23 11.11
CA ALA A 106 -0.44 -55.27 12.58
C ALA A 106 0.49 -54.15 13.05
N GLY A 107 0.04 -53.33 14.01
CA GLY A 107 0.86 -52.21 14.47
C GLY A 107 1.20 -51.17 13.38
N GLY A 108 0.48 -51.12 12.24
CA GLY A 108 0.71 -50.14 11.16
C GLY A 108 -0.37 -49.06 11.00
N THR A 109 -0.11 -48.12 10.09
CA THR A 109 -1.05 -47.07 9.63
C THR A 109 -1.64 -47.42 8.25
N PHE A 110 -2.66 -46.67 7.84
CA PHE A 110 -3.30 -46.74 6.53
C PHE A 110 -3.81 -45.35 6.13
N LEU A 111 -3.23 -44.77 5.08
CA LEU A 111 -3.53 -43.42 4.61
C LEU A 111 -4.58 -43.45 3.49
N VAL A 112 -5.68 -42.73 3.71
CA VAL A 112 -6.73 -42.53 2.71
C VAL A 112 -6.65 -41.10 2.18
N GLN A 113 -6.17 -40.93 0.95
CA GLN A 113 -6.25 -39.66 0.23
C GLN A 113 -7.69 -39.41 -0.21
N LEU A 114 -8.19 -38.20 -0.02
CA LEU A 114 -9.57 -37.80 -0.30
C LEU A 114 -9.61 -36.68 -1.36
N ALA A 115 -10.59 -35.78 -1.32
CA ALA A 115 -10.78 -34.78 -2.38
C ALA A 115 -9.57 -33.84 -2.55
N GLN A 116 -9.34 -33.44 -3.80
CA GLN A 116 -8.34 -32.44 -4.16
C GLN A 116 -8.95 -31.04 -4.20
N GLY A 117 -8.25 -30.05 -3.64
CA GLY A 117 -8.57 -28.63 -3.80
C GLY A 117 -7.81 -27.94 -4.94
N SER A 118 -7.85 -26.61 -4.98
CA SER A 118 -7.20 -25.78 -6.03
C SER A 118 -5.85 -25.16 -5.63
N GLY A 119 -5.49 -25.21 -4.34
CA GLY A 119 -4.24 -24.72 -3.75
C GLY A 119 -3.43 -25.85 -3.11
N GLY A 120 -2.63 -25.52 -2.08
CA GLY A 120 -1.68 -26.45 -1.46
C GLY A 120 -0.35 -26.52 -2.21
N THR A 121 0.74 -26.61 -1.47
CA THR A 121 2.10 -26.64 -2.04
C THR A 121 2.68 -28.06 -2.13
N GLU A 122 2.10 -29.02 -1.39
CA GLU A 122 2.63 -30.38 -1.29
C GLU A 122 1.63 -31.47 -1.73
N ALA A 123 2.16 -32.54 -2.33
CA ALA A 123 1.40 -33.77 -2.56
C ALA A 123 1.47 -34.67 -1.30
N LEU A 124 0.42 -35.45 -1.05
CA LEU A 124 0.47 -36.47 0.00
C LEU A 124 1.53 -37.54 -0.35
N PRO A 125 2.12 -38.20 0.66
CA PRO A 125 2.79 -39.49 0.47
C PRO A 125 1.87 -40.46 -0.27
N THR A 126 2.45 -41.44 -0.98
CA THR A 126 1.65 -42.39 -1.78
C THR A 126 0.59 -43.05 -0.89
N PRO A 127 -0.71 -42.79 -1.11
CA PRO A 127 -1.75 -43.27 -0.20
C PRO A 127 -2.04 -44.75 -0.42
N ASP A 128 -2.52 -45.41 0.61
CA ASP A 128 -2.95 -46.82 0.54
C ASP A 128 -4.27 -46.98 -0.21
N GLN A 129 -5.12 -45.95 -0.13
CA GLN A 129 -6.36 -45.86 -0.89
C GLN A 129 -6.66 -44.41 -1.26
N THR A 130 -7.26 -44.21 -2.43
CA THR A 130 -7.80 -42.92 -2.87
C THR A 130 -9.34 -42.91 -2.80
N GLY A 131 -9.89 -41.75 -2.49
CA GLY A 131 -11.31 -41.46 -2.41
C GLY A 131 -11.60 -40.02 -2.84
N SER A 132 -12.88 -39.63 -2.80
CA SER A 132 -13.33 -38.31 -3.27
C SER A 132 -14.22 -37.60 -2.25
N LEU A 133 -14.13 -37.98 -0.96
CA LEU A 133 -14.86 -37.27 0.10
C LEU A 133 -14.25 -35.88 0.24
N ALA A 134 -15.08 -34.84 0.18
CA ALA A 134 -14.64 -33.47 0.45
C ALA A 134 -14.94 -33.14 1.91
N LEU A 135 -13.89 -32.94 2.70
CA LEU A 135 -13.97 -32.60 4.11
C LEU A 135 -14.01 -31.07 4.27
N SER A 136 -14.41 -30.61 5.45
CA SER A 136 -14.29 -29.20 5.80
C SER A 136 -12.96 -28.96 6.50
N GLY A 137 -12.24 -27.90 6.12
CA GLY A 137 -11.00 -27.49 6.77
C GLY A 137 -11.17 -26.96 8.19
N THR A 138 -12.40 -26.75 8.68
CA THR A 138 -12.66 -26.13 10.00
C THR A 138 -13.44 -26.98 10.98
N GLY A 139 -14.08 -28.07 10.54
CA GLY A 139 -14.88 -28.92 11.42
C GLY A 139 -15.89 -29.80 10.71
N GLY A 140 -16.07 -31.02 11.22
CA GLY A 140 -16.98 -32.01 10.67
C GLY A 140 -17.08 -33.26 11.53
N VAL A 141 -17.62 -34.33 10.96
CA VAL A 141 -17.76 -35.63 11.61
C VAL A 141 -17.26 -36.72 10.66
N VAL A 142 -16.29 -37.51 11.10
CA VAL A 142 -15.80 -38.70 10.40
C VAL A 142 -16.13 -39.94 11.25
N ALA A 143 -16.76 -40.93 10.63
CA ALA A 143 -17.03 -42.22 11.25
C ALA A 143 -16.36 -43.35 10.47
N LEU A 144 -15.60 -44.19 11.17
CA LEU A 144 -15.12 -45.48 10.69
C LEU A 144 -16.17 -46.54 11.03
N SER A 145 -16.68 -47.25 10.02
CA SER A 145 -17.76 -48.22 10.15
C SER A 145 -17.36 -49.61 9.66
N ASN A 146 -17.74 -50.65 10.39
CA ASN A 146 -17.54 -52.06 9.98
C ASN A 146 -18.64 -52.57 9.03
N ALA A 147 -19.49 -51.68 8.54
CA ALA A 147 -20.55 -51.96 7.58
C ALA A 147 -20.42 -51.09 6.33
N SER A 148 -20.87 -51.62 5.19
CA SER A 148 -20.86 -50.92 3.90
C SER A 148 -22.05 -49.96 3.69
N GLY A 149 -23.08 -50.05 4.54
CA GLY A 149 -24.26 -49.17 4.47
C GLY A 149 -24.05 -47.82 5.14
N THR A 150 -24.79 -46.80 4.70
CA THR A 150 -24.79 -45.47 5.31
C THR A 150 -25.33 -45.51 6.75
N LEU A 151 -24.62 -44.88 7.67
CA LEU A 151 -25.04 -44.73 9.07
C LEU A 151 -26.25 -43.79 9.16
N THR A 152 -27.17 -44.07 10.09
CA THR A 152 -28.36 -43.24 10.32
C THR A 152 -28.36 -42.53 11.67
N CYS A 153 -27.30 -42.69 12.47
CA CYS A 153 -27.16 -42.04 13.76
C CYS A 153 -26.72 -40.58 13.67
N GLN A 154 -27.03 -39.83 14.72
CA GLN A 154 -26.64 -38.42 14.90
C GLN A 154 -26.51 -38.12 16.39
N PHE A 155 -25.79 -37.06 16.71
CA PHE A 155 -25.63 -36.54 18.07
C PHE A 155 -25.15 -37.63 19.04
N GLU A 156 -25.67 -37.64 20.26
CA GLU A 156 -25.23 -38.54 21.33
C GLU A 156 -25.46 -40.03 21.03
N THR A 157 -26.35 -40.39 20.10
CA THR A 157 -26.65 -41.81 19.83
C THR A 157 -25.61 -42.48 18.93
N CYS A 158 -24.76 -41.71 18.26
CA CYS A 158 -23.91 -42.23 17.20
C CYS A 158 -22.70 -43.02 17.72
N ALA A 159 -22.14 -42.60 18.87
CA ALA A 159 -21.11 -43.35 19.57
C ALA A 159 -21.60 -44.73 20.06
N GLY A 160 -22.91 -44.90 20.26
CA GLY A 160 -23.51 -46.16 20.72
C GLY A 160 -23.93 -47.13 19.62
N GLU A 161 -23.78 -46.78 18.33
CA GLU A 161 -24.20 -47.64 17.23
C GLU A 161 -23.21 -48.78 16.97
N THR A 162 -23.70 -50.01 16.89
CA THR A 162 -22.85 -51.20 16.73
C THR A 162 -22.03 -51.25 15.44
N ALA A 163 -22.45 -50.48 14.43
CA ALA A 163 -21.74 -50.38 13.16
C ALA A 163 -20.57 -49.39 13.21
N VAL A 164 -20.56 -48.45 14.18
CA VAL A 164 -19.51 -47.45 14.35
C VAL A 164 -18.37 -48.08 15.13
N VAL A 165 -17.18 -48.10 14.51
CA VAL A 165 -15.95 -48.62 15.10
C VAL A 165 -15.14 -47.51 15.75
N ASP A 166 -15.14 -46.33 15.13
CA ASP A 166 -14.55 -45.12 15.68
C ASP A 166 -15.27 -43.88 15.14
N LEU A 167 -15.33 -42.82 15.94
CA LEU A 167 -16.08 -41.60 15.66
C LEU A 167 -15.28 -40.38 16.10
N LEU A 168 -15.06 -39.46 15.17
CA LEU A 168 -14.42 -38.17 15.43
C LEU A 168 -15.34 -37.04 14.97
N GLY A 169 -15.83 -36.26 15.93
CA GLY A 169 -16.35 -34.92 15.69
C GLY A 169 -15.32 -33.87 16.11
N TRP A 170 -15.06 -32.87 15.27
CA TRP A 170 -14.14 -31.78 15.58
C TRP A 170 -14.67 -30.40 15.18
N GLY A 171 -14.11 -29.36 15.79
CA GLY A 171 -14.59 -27.99 15.68
C GLY A 171 -16.02 -27.84 16.24
N GLY A 172 -16.91 -27.22 15.48
CA GLY A 172 -18.31 -27.00 15.89
C GLY A 172 -19.23 -28.21 15.70
N ALA A 173 -18.70 -29.45 15.71
CA ALA A 173 -19.48 -30.65 15.43
C ALA A 173 -20.51 -30.95 16.52
N ALA A 174 -21.74 -31.28 16.12
CA ALA A 174 -22.83 -31.66 17.02
C ALA A 174 -22.89 -33.18 17.28
N THR A 175 -22.20 -33.99 16.47
CA THR A 175 -22.04 -35.44 16.66
C THR A 175 -20.57 -35.71 16.96
N TYR A 176 -20.28 -36.26 18.14
CA TYR A 176 -18.94 -36.57 18.64
C TYR A 176 -19.04 -37.68 19.70
N ALA A 177 -17.91 -38.31 20.04
CA ALA A 177 -17.81 -39.22 21.18
C ALA A 177 -17.29 -38.48 22.43
N GLY A 178 -17.86 -38.77 23.59
CA GLY A 178 -17.44 -38.19 24.88
C GLY A 178 -18.04 -36.82 25.21
N THR A 179 -17.25 -35.94 25.82
CA THR A 179 -17.77 -34.73 26.49
C THR A 179 -17.87 -33.52 25.58
N ALA A 180 -17.04 -33.43 24.54
CA ALA A 180 -17.04 -32.36 23.55
C ALA A 180 -16.37 -32.82 22.24
N PRO A 181 -16.61 -32.13 21.10
CA PRO A 181 -15.82 -32.37 19.90
C PRO A 181 -14.35 -31.97 20.12
N ALA A 182 -13.45 -32.55 19.33
CA ALA A 182 -12.06 -32.11 19.27
C ALA A 182 -11.95 -30.65 18.79
N ALA A 183 -10.82 -30.00 19.05
CA ALA A 183 -10.61 -28.60 18.68
C ALA A 183 -10.78 -28.34 17.16
N ALA A 184 -11.15 -27.11 16.81
CA ALA A 184 -11.30 -26.71 15.41
C ALA A 184 -9.94 -26.68 14.69
N THR A 185 -9.97 -26.95 13.39
CA THR A 185 -8.81 -26.87 12.49
C THR A 185 -8.88 -25.59 11.64
N THR A 186 -7.75 -25.21 11.06
CA THR A 186 -7.65 -24.29 9.91
C THR A 186 -7.28 -25.08 8.64
N ASN A 187 -7.14 -24.39 7.51
CA ASN A 187 -6.64 -25.03 6.29
C ASN A 187 -5.20 -25.55 6.43
N ALA A 188 -4.40 -25.05 7.39
CA ALA A 188 -3.01 -25.47 7.60
C ALA A 188 -2.84 -26.61 8.63
N THR A 189 -3.92 -27.01 9.30
CA THR A 189 -3.83 -27.94 10.45
C THR A 189 -4.76 -29.15 10.31
N SER A 190 -4.34 -30.29 10.83
CA SER A 190 -5.16 -31.49 11.03
C SER A 190 -5.55 -31.66 12.50
N VAL A 191 -6.36 -32.68 12.77
CA VAL A 191 -6.68 -33.14 14.12
C VAL A 191 -6.15 -34.57 14.30
N SER A 192 -5.19 -34.76 15.22
CA SER A 192 -4.44 -36.00 15.41
C SER A 192 -4.68 -36.60 16.79
N ARG A 193 -4.79 -37.93 16.85
CA ARG A 193 -5.10 -38.69 18.07
C ARG A 193 -3.86 -38.83 18.95
N THR A 194 -3.94 -38.39 20.20
CA THR A 194 -2.86 -38.41 21.20
C THR A 194 -3.24 -39.17 22.48
N ALA A 195 -4.53 -39.46 22.70
CA ALA A 195 -5.00 -40.32 23.78
C ALA A 195 -6.13 -41.26 23.33
N GLU A 196 -6.52 -42.19 24.21
CA GLU A 196 -7.42 -43.32 23.89
C GLU A 196 -8.54 -43.48 24.95
N THR A 197 -9.04 -42.35 25.45
CA THR A 197 -10.07 -42.31 26.50
C THR A 197 -11.49 -42.55 25.97
N GLY A 198 -11.69 -42.46 24.66
CA GLY A 198 -12.99 -42.50 23.99
C GLY A 198 -13.71 -41.14 23.99
N ASP A 199 -13.02 -40.06 24.35
CA ASP A 199 -13.51 -38.68 24.37
C ASP A 199 -12.77 -37.85 23.33
N ASN A 200 -13.47 -37.35 22.31
CA ASN A 200 -12.85 -36.63 21.21
C ASN A 200 -12.08 -35.38 21.67
N ALA A 201 -12.54 -34.66 22.69
CA ALA A 201 -11.87 -33.46 23.20
C ALA A 201 -10.58 -33.77 23.97
N ALA A 202 -10.47 -34.96 24.57
CA ALA A 202 -9.28 -35.39 25.30
C ALA A 202 -8.32 -36.20 24.43
N ASP A 203 -8.85 -36.89 23.41
CA ASP A 203 -8.10 -37.84 22.59
C ASP A 203 -7.42 -37.20 21.39
N PHE A 204 -7.83 -36.01 20.98
CA PHE A 204 -7.32 -35.38 19.76
C PHE A 204 -6.82 -33.96 20.00
N THR A 205 -5.71 -33.64 19.33
CA THR A 205 -5.08 -32.32 19.35
C THR A 205 -4.92 -31.79 17.93
N THR A 206 -5.11 -30.48 17.76
CA THR A 206 -4.87 -29.81 16.47
C THR A 206 -3.38 -29.57 16.26
N GLY A 207 -2.88 -29.78 15.04
CA GLY A 207 -1.47 -29.55 14.70
C GLY A 207 -1.22 -29.57 13.20
N ALA A 208 0.04 -29.49 12.79
CA ALA A 208 0.39 -29.64 11.37
C ALA A 208 0.04 -31.06 10.87
N PRO A 209 -0.41 -31.21 9.62
CA PRO A 209 -0.75 -32.53 9.07
C PRO A 209 0.46 -33.45 8.94
N THR A 210 0.34 -34.70 9.40
CA THR A 210 1.42 -35.71 9.43
C THR A 210 1.05 -37.03 8.75
N PRO A 211 0.67 -37.05 7.46
CA PRO A 211 0.13 -38.25 6.80
C PRO A 211 1.14 -39.41 6.72
N GLN A 212 0.78 -40.60 7.23
CA GLN A 212 1.59 -41.82 7.18
C GLN A 212 0.90 -42.98 6.44
N PRO A 213 1.42 -43.43 5.28
CA PRO A 213 0.91 -44.60 4.57
C PRO A 213 1.39 -45.92 5.20
N SER A 214 0.78 -47.04 4.80
CA SER A 214 1.16 -48.35 5.30
C SER A 214 2.58 -48.73 4.90
N GLY A 215 3.37 -49.21 5.87
CA GLY A 215 4.76 -49.58 5.65
C GLY A 215 5.77 -48.44 5.81
N ALA A 216 5.34 -47.24 6.19
CA ALA A 216 6.21 -46.36 6.97
C ALA A 216 6.52 -47.07 8.30
N ASP A 217 7.80 -47.22 8.66
CA ASP A 217 8.15 -47.70 10.00
C ASP A 217 7.48 -46.75 11.00
N PRO A 218 6.82 -47.26 12.07
CA PRO A 218 6.32 -46.40 13.11
C PRO A 218 7.53 -45.64 13.65
N MET A 219 7.61 -44.33 13.37
CA MET A 219 8.50 -43.46 14.12
C MET A 219 8.05 -43.55 15.57
N ASP A 220 8.78 -44.37 16.32
CA ASP A 220 8.75 -44.38 17.77
C ASP A 220 9.20 -42.98 18.22
N PRO A 221 8.38 -42.24 18.97
CA PRO A 221 8.85 -41.02 19.59
C PRO A 221 9.93 -41.41 20.61
N THR A 222 11.11 -40.77 20.53
CA THR A 222 12.40 -41.01 21.25
C THR A 222 13.37 -41.95 20.50
N ASP A 223 14.66 -41.69 20.27
CA ASP A 223 15.69 -40.85 20.94
C ASP A 223 16.95 -40.75 20.01
N PRO A 224 18.05 -40.02 20.32
CA PRO A 224 18.82 -39.17 19.40
C PRO A 224 20.23 -39.77 19.14
N THR A 225 21.09 -39.08 18.39
CA THR A 225 22.56 -38.99 18.60
C THR A 225 23.20 -38.21 17.45
N ASP A 226 23.96 -37.11 17.62
CA ASP A 226 24.45 -36.43 18.84
C ASP A 226 25.31 -35.20 18.41
N PRO A 227 25.32 -34.04 19.09
CA PRO A 227 24.42 -33.54 20.14
C PRO A 227 23.59 -32.33 19.66
N THR A 228 22.32 -32.27 20.04
CA THR A 228 21.96 -31.33 21.10
C THR A 228 21.44 -32.21 22.22
N ASP A 229 21.99 -32.04 23.42
CA ASP A 229 21.46 -32.72 24.60
C ASP A 229 19.93 -32.53 24.60
N PRO A 230 19.11 -33.54 24.99
CA PRO A 230 17.77 -33.23 25.44
C PRO A 230 17.96 -32.09 26.44
N VAL A 231 17.36 -30.94 26.17
CA VAL A 231 17.33 -29.84 27.14
C VAL A 231 16.81 -30.50 28.40
N GLU A 232 17.71 -30.79 29.33
CA GLU A 232 17.37 -31.31 30.66
C GLU A 232 16.19 -30.47 31.12
N PRO A 233 15.15 -31.01 31.75
CA PRO A 233 14.13 -30.17 32.37
C PRO A 233 14.83 -29.14 33.31
N GLY A 234 15.06 -27.92 32.82
CA GLY A 234 15.89 -26.89 33.44
C GLY A 234 17.15 -26.39 32.68
N ALA A 235 17.57 -26.99 31.56
CA ALA A 235 18.67 -26.49 30.74
C ALA A 235 18.23 -25.25 29.93
N VAL A 236 19.15 -24.29 29.80
CA VAL A 236 18.92 -23.03 29.11
C VAL A 236 19.35 -23.19 27.66
N VAL A 237 18.41 -23.04 26.73
CA VAL A 237 18.63 -23.04 25.29
C VAL A 237 19.05 -21.64 24.84
N PRO A 238 20.16 -21.47 24.11
CA PRO A 238 20.55 -20.18 23.55
C PRO A 238 19.48 -19.63 22.58
N ILE A 239 19.25 -18.32 22.59
CA ILE A 239 18.30 -17.69 21.67
C ILE A 239 18.62 -18.00 20.20
N ALA A 240 19.91 -18.04 19.84
CA ALA A 240 20.37 -18.40 18.50
C ALA A 240 19.95 -19.80 18.04
N GLU A 241 19.83 -20.76 18.96
CA GLU A 241 19.35 -22.11 18.65
C GLU A 241 17.82 -22.16 18.54
N ILE A 242 17.12 -21.27 19.25
CA ILE A 242 15.67 -21.08 19.11
C ILE A 242 15.37 -20.45 17.75
N GLN A 243 16.08 -19.40 17.36
CA GLN A 243 15.93 -18.75 16.06
C GLN A 243 16.33 -19.70 14.93
N GLY A 244 17.52 -20.30 15.01
CA GLY A 244 18.07 -21.09 13.91
C GLY A 244 18.56 -20.22 12.75
N THR A 245 18.88 -20.85 11.62
CA THR A 245 19.49 -20.18 10.44
C THR A 245 18.54 -20.04 9.26
N GLY A 246 17.26 -20.36 9.43
CA GLY A 246 16.25 -20.28 8.38
C GLY A 246 15.02 -19.52 8.88
N ALA A 247 14.08 -19.24 7.99
CA ALA A 247 12.89 -18.41 8.24
C ALA A 247 11.85 -18.98 9.24
N ALA A 248 12.18 -20.06 9.94
CA ALA A 248 11.31 -20.64 10.95
C ALA A 248 12.17 -21.36 11.99
N SER A 249 11.75 -21.26 13.25
CA SER A 249 12.44 -21.87 14.36
C SER A 249 12.53 -23.40 14.21
N PRO A 250 13.72 -24.01 14.36
CA PRO A 250 13.85 -25.47 14.42
C PRO A 250 13.23 -26.06 15.70
N LEU A 251 12.83 -25.22 16.66
CA LEU A 251 12.22 -25.61 17.94
C LEU A 251 10.73 -25.26 18.01
N ALA A 252 10.10 -24.85 16.91
CA ALA A 252 8.66 -24.58 16.86
C ALA A 252 7.82 -25.75 17.43
N GLY A 253 6.86 -25.42 18.29
CA GLY A 253 6.03 -26.38 19.03
C GLY A 253 6.66 -26.92 20.31
N THR A 254 7.97 -26.71 20.54
CA THR A 254 8.70 -27.21 21.71
C THR A 254 8.61 -26.21 22.87
N THR A 255 8.46 -26.71 24.09
CA THR A 255 8.64 -25.90 25.30
C THR A 255 10.11 -25.86 25.69
N VAL A 256 10.69 -24.66 25.72
CA VAL A 256 12.11 -24.44 26.05
C VAL A 256 12.23 -23.49 27.23
N THR A 257 13.40 -23.50 27.88
CA THR A 257 13.81 -22.45 28.80
C THR A 257 14.96 -21.69 28.18
N THR A 258 14.92 -20.36 28.15
CA THR A 258 15.99 -19.51 27.62
C THR A 258 16.24 -18.31 28.53
N GLU A 259 17.39 -17.65 28.35
CA GLU A 259 17.80 -16.48 29.12
C GLU A 259 18.24 -15.37 28.17
N GLY A 260 17.90 -14.13 28.51
CA GLY A 260 18.26 -12.95 27.71
C GLY A 260 18.08 -11.65 28.48
N VAL A 261 18.61 -10.57 27.95
CA VAL A 261 18.42 -9.21 28.46
C VAL A 261 17.23 -8.58 27.74
N VAL A 262 16.29 -8.02 28.50
CA VAL A 262 15.11 -7.34 27.94
C VAL A 262 15.56 -6.08 27.17
N THR A 263 15.21 -5.99 25.88
CA THR A 263 15.56 -4.86 25.01
C THR A 263 14.35 -4.00 24.63
N ALA A 264 13.14 -4.55 24.68
CA ALA A 264 11.90 -3.80 24.44
C ALA A 264 10.75 -4.33 25.31
N VAL A 265 9.79 -3.48 25.67
CA VAL A 265 8.63 -3.82 26.51
C VAL A 265 7.35 -3.19 25.97
N TYR A 266 6.37 -4.04 25.64
CA TYR A 266 5.07 -3.65 25.09
C TYR A 266 3.92 -4.04 26.05
N ALA A 267 3.94 -3.44 27.24
CA ALA A 267 2.90 -3.63 28.25
C ALA A 267 1.56 -2.97 27.87
N THR A 268 1.61 -1.99 26.98
CA THR A 268 0.47 -1.30 26.36
C THR A 268 0.54 -1.47 24.83
N GLY A 269 -0.40 -0.88 24.08
CA GLY A 269 -0.37 -0.93 22.60
C GLY A 269 -0.89 -2.22 21.96
N GLY A 270 -0.94 -3.33 22.69
CA GLY A 270 -1.62 -4.57 22.26
C GLY A 270 -0.70 -5.65 21.67
N LEU A 271 0.62 -5.43 21.63
CA LEU A 271 1.60 -6.50 21.34
C LEU A 271 1.74 -7.48 22.51
N ASN A 272 1.46 -7.04 23.74
CA ASN A 272 1.35 -7.85 24.96
C ASN A 272 2.59 -8.73 25.26
N GLY A 273 3.78 -8.17 25.08
CA GLY A 273 5.03 -8.92 25.23
C GLY A 273 6.23 -8.02 25.41
N TYR A 274 7.41 -8.63 25.40
CA TYR A 274 8.70 -7.95 25.49
C TYR A 274 9.72 -8.70 24.64
N VAL A 275 10.81 -8.05 24.29
CA VAL A 275 11.88 -8.66 23.50
C VAL A 275 13.06 -8.94 24.42
N ILE A 276 13.68 -10.11 24.27
CA ILE A 276 14.93 -10.46 24.95
C ILE A 276 16.02 -10.69 23.91
N GLN A 277 17.26 -10.32 24.24
CA GLN A 277 18.42 -10.56 23.39
C GLN A 277 19.56 -11.18 24.20
N THR A 278 20.36 -12.05 23.57
CA THR A 278 21.52 -12.69 24.21
C THR A 278 22.48 -11.63 24.77
N GLY A 279 22.78 -11.68 26.06
CA GLY A 279 23.66 -10.70 26.71
C GLY A 279 25.08 -10.67 26.11
N GLY A 280 25.65 -9.47 25.96
CA GLY A 280 26.97 -9.28 25.35
C GLY A 280 27.01 -9.34 23.82
N THR A 281 25.84 -9.32 23.17
CA THR A 281 25.70 -9.22 21.71
C THR A 281 25.30 -7.79 21.28
N GLY A 282 25.40 -7.51 19.99
CA GLY A 282 25.22 -6.16 19.42
C GLY A 282 26.51 -5.56 18.89
N GLY A 283 26.57 -4.23 18.84
CA GLY A 283 27.71 -3.49 18.30
C GLY A 283 27.80 -3.60 16.77
N ASP A 284 29.00 -3.50 16.21
CA ASP A 284 29.19 -3.63 14.75
C ASP A 284 28.84 -5.06 14.29
N ILE A 285 27.83 -5.18 13.42
CA ILE A 285 27.39 -6.45 12.84
C ILE A 285 27.46 -6.37 11.32
N ASP A 286 28.07 -7.37 10.69
CA ASP A 286 27.98 -7.61 9.25
C ASP A 286 26.86 -8.64 8.98
N PRO A 287 25.67 -8.21 8.47
CA PRO A 287 24.54 -9.10 8.25
C PRO A 287 24.85 -10.28 7.32
N ALA A 288 25.82 -10.12 6.39
CA ALA A 288 26.21 -11.17 5.47
C ALA A 288 26.92 -12.34 6.17
N THR A 289 27.52 -12.10 7.34
CA THR A 289 28.29 -13.11 8.10
C THR A 289 27.64 -13.53 9.42
N ALA A 290 26.59 -12.84 9.86
CA ALA A 290 25.75 -13.30 10.96
C ALA A 290 25.17 -14.70 10.63
N GLU A 291 25.03 -15.57 11.64
CA GLU A 291 24.53 -16.94 11.45
C GLU A 291 23.05 -17.08 11.81
N ALA A 292 22.67 -16.62 12.99
CA ALA A 292 21.31 -16.68 13.55
C ALA A 292 21.06 -15.46 14.43
N SER A 293 19.80 -15.03 14.50
CA SER A 293 19.42 -13.91 15.36
C SER A 293 19.70 -14.19 16.84
N GLN A 294 20.08 -13.13 17.56
CA GLN A 294 20.27 -13.14 19.01
C GLN A 294 19.06 -12.58 19.77
N GLY A 295 18.06 -12.06 19.07
CA GLY A 295 16.83 -11.52 19.63
C GLY A 295 15.69 -12.54 19.59
N LEU A 296 14.74 -12.42 20.51
CA LEU A 296 13.54 -13.24 20.55
C LEU A 296 12.38 -12.46 21.16
N PHE A 297 11.24 -12.43 20.47
CA PHE A 297 10.02 -11.90 21.04
C PHE A 297 9.41 -12.87 22.06
N VAL A 298 9.08 -12.35 23.26
CA VAL A 298 8.40 -13.06 24.32
C VAL A 298 6.95 -12.57 24.39
N HIS A 299 6.04 -13.34 23.81
CA HIS A 299 4.61 -13.07 23.94
C HIS A 299 4.15 -13.51 25.34
N SER A 300 3.90 -12.54 26.22
CA SER A 300 3.51 -12.82 27.60
C SER A 300 2.70 -11.69 28.22
N PRO A 301 1.39 -11.64 27.95
CA PRO A 301 0.48 -10.70 28.62
C PRO A 301 0.53 -10.84 30.15
N ALA A 302 0.90 -12.02 30.65
CA ALA A 302 0.96 -12.35 32.06
C ALA A 302 2.19 -11.81 32.80
N THR A 303 3.31 -11.57 32.10
CA THR A 303 4.59 -11.19 32.73
C THR A 303 5.20 -9.90 32.19
N VAL A 304 4.66 -9.33 31.12
CA VAL A 304 5.15 -8.06 30.53
C VAL A 304 5.16 -6.90 31.52
N GLY A 305 4.26 -6.89 32.52
CA GLY A 305 4.25 -5.88 33.59
C GLY A 305 5.29 -6.08 34.69
N ASP A 306 6.04 -7.20 34.66
CA ASP A 306 7.01 -7.59 35.70
C ASP A 306 8.48 -7.44 35.22
N VAL A 307 8.71 -6.89 34.03
CA VAL A 307 10.04 -6.73 33.42
C VAL A 307 10.37 -5.28 33.09
N GLU A 308 11.67 -4.94 33.13
CA GLU A 308 12.19 -3.63 32.75
C GLU A 308 13.30 -3.79 31.68
N ILE A 309 13.43 -2.80 30.78
CA ILE A 309 14.52 -2.78 29.78
C ILE A 309 15.88 -2.82 30.50
N GLY A 310 16.80 -3.65 30.00
CA GLY A 310 18.10 -3.93 30.60
C GLY A 310 18.11 -5.04 31.66
N GLN A 311 16.94 -5.56 32.05
CA GLN A 311 16.84 -6.68 33.00
C GLN A 311 17.21 -8.01 32.35
N GLY A 312 18.08 -8.79 33.00
CA GLY A 312 18.26 -10.20 32.65
C GLY A 312 17.10 -11.06 33.14
N VAL A 313 16.50 -11.84 32.24
CA VAL A 313 15.34 -12.70 32.52
C VAL A 313 15.59 -14.13 32.06
N LYS A 314 14.99 -15.08 32.77
CA LYS A 314 14.92 -16.50 32.40
C LYS A 314 13.47 -16.86 32.16
N VAL A 315 13.13 -17.27 30.94
CA VAL A 315 11.76 -17.55 30.52
C VAL A 315 11.59 -18.99 30.08
N THR A 316 10.47 -19.60 30.46
CA THR A 316 10.06 -20.94 30.02
C THR A 316 8.72 -20.83 29.31
N GLY A 317 8.66 -21.32 28.08
CA GLY A 317 7.48 -21.20 27.22
C GLY A 317 7.56 -22.03 25.96
N GLN A 318 6.47 -22.08 25.21
CA GLN A 318 6.42 -22.78 23.92
C GLN A 318 6.90 -21.85 22.81
N VAL A 319 7.82 -22.32 21.98
CA VAL A 319 8.27 -21.64 20.76
C VAL A 319 7.22 -21.82 19.66
N SER A 320 6.94 -20.76 18.90
CA SER A 320 5.97 -20.76 17.80
C SER A 320 6.30 -19.68 16.79
N GLU A 321 5.83 -19.85 15.56
CA GLU A 321 5.76 -18.76 14.59
C GLU A 321 4.45 -17.98 14.76
N TYR A 322 4.53 -16.65 14.71
CA TYR A 322 3.36 -15.78 14.68
C TYR A 322 3.57 -14.68 13.64
N TYR A 323 2.72 -14.67 12.60
CA TYR A 323 2.97 -13.90 11.37
C TYR A 323 4.36 -14.15 10.79
N ASP A 324 4.78 -15.41 10.81
CA ASP A 324 6.10 -15.90 10.37
C ASP A 324 7.31 -15.28 11.10
N ALA A 325 7.09 -14.70 12.29
CA ALA A 325 8.17 -14.33 13.20
C ALA A 325 8.30 -15.31 14.38
N THR A 326 9.54 -15.60 14.77
CA THR A 326 9.83 -16.52 15.87
C THR A 326 9.52 -15.86 17.21
N GLN A 327 8.67 -16.51 18.02
CA GLN A 327 8.36 -16.05 19.38
C GLN A 327 8.30 -17.20 20.39
N ILE A 328 8.39 -16.85 21.68
CA ILE A 328 8.13 -17.76 22.81
C ILE A 328 6.92 -17.28 23.63
N SER A 329 5.94 -18.16 23.81
CA SER A 329 4.73 -17.91 24.61
C SER A 329 4.94 -18.30 26.07
N VAL A 330 4.93 -17.31 26.97
CA VAL A 330 5.24 -17.50 28.40
C VAL A 330 4.01 -17.24 29.26
N ALA A 331 3.62 -18.24 30.05
CA ALA A 331 2.48 -18.15 30.98
C ALA A 331 2.89 -17.57 32.34
N ALA A 332 1.90 -17.27 33.20
CA ALA A 332 2.15 -16.88 34.58
C ALA A 332 2.99 -17.94 35.32
N GLY A 333 4.13 -17.54 35.87
CA GLY A 333 5.10 -18.43 36.53
C GLY A 333 6.21 -18.98 35.63
N GLY A 334 6.16 -18.69 34.32
CA GLY A 334 7.24 -19.01 33.38
C GLY A 334 8.40 -18.00 33.36
N LEU A 335 8.30 -16.89 34.11
CA LEU A 335 9.36 -15.89 34.27
C LEU A 335 10.09 -16.08 35.60
N THR A 336 11.42 -16.17 35.54
CA THR A 336 12.32 -16.23 36.70
C THR A 336 13.58 -15.40 36.47
N THR A 337 14.40 -15.21 37.51
CA THR A 337 15.70 -14.53 37.38
C THR A 337 16.78 -15.53 36.95
N PRO A 338 17.68 -15.17 36.01
CA PRO A 338 18.85 -15.98 35.67
C PRO A 338 19.74 -16.31 36.88
N ASP A 339 20.43 -17.45 36.82
CA ASP A 339 21.32 -17.89 37.91
C ASP A 339 22.61 -17.03 38.00
N ALA A 340 22.97 -16.36 36.92
CA ALA A 340 24.10 -15.43 36.82
C ALA A 340 23.67 -14.11 36.15
N GLU A 341 24.35 -13.02 36.51
CA GLU A 341 24.15 -11.73 35.85
C GLU A 341 24.58 -11.81 34.37
N LEU A 342 23.67 -11.42 33.47
CA LEU A 342 23.93 -11.38 32.03
C LEU A 342 24.68 -10.09 31.68
N ALA A 343 25.59 -10.16 30.71
CA ALA A 343 26.23 -8.97 30.16
C ALA A 343 25.18 -8.07 29.46
N PRO A 344 25.34 -6.74 29.47
CA PRO A 344 24.41 -5.85 28.77
C PRO A 344 24.42 -6.11 27.26
N VAL A 345 23.31 -5.77 26.60
CA VAL A 345 23.19 -5.75 25.14
C VAL A 345 23.58 -4.35 24.65
N GLU A 346 24.31 -4.29 23.54
CA GLU A 346 24.53 -3.05 22.79
C GLU A 346 23.59 -3.05 21.56
N PRO A 347 23.06 -1.91 21.11
CA PRO A 347 22.36 -1.86 19.83
C PRO A 347 23.29 -2.29 18.69
N ALA A 348 22.76 -3.06 17.74
CA ALA A 348 23.48 -3.43 16.53
C ALA A 348 23.62 -2.22 15.59
N VAL A 349 24.84 -1.99 15.11
CA VAL A 349 25.16 -1.04 14.05
C VAL A 349 25.54 -1.85 12.81
N LEU A 350 24.75 -1.75 11.75
CA LEU A 350 24.88 -2.61 10.58
C LEU A 350 26.00 -2.11 9.67
N THR A 351 27.10 -2.86 9.59
CA THR A 351 28.20 -2.52 8.69
C THR A 351 27.79 -2.82 7.25
N GLY A 352 27.77 -1.80 6.39
CA GLY A 352 27.35 -1.95 4.99
C GLY A 352 25.94 -1.45 4.69
N GLY A 353 25.24 -0.89 5.69
CA GLY A 353 23.89 -0.34 5.57
C GLY A 353 22.80 -1.38 5.88
N PHE A 354 21.54 -0.95 5.76
CA PHE A 354 20.39 -1.82 6.02
C PHE A 354 20.26 -2.89 4.91
N PRO A 355 20.08 -4.19 5.25
CA PRO A 355 20.05 -5.26 4.25
C PRO A 355 18.75 -5.28 3.44
N THR A 356 18.87 -5.45 2.11
CA THR A 356 17.76 -5.77 1.20
C THR A 356 17.48 -7.27 1.12
N ASP A 357 18.48 -8.10 1.38
CA ASP A 357 18.36 -9.57 1.37
C ASP A 357 17.50 -10.07 2.55
N PRO A 358 16.36 -10.75 2.30
CA PRO A 358 15.51 -11.29 3.36
C PRO A 358 16.25 -12.26 4.30
N GLU A 359 17.20 -13.05 3.78
CA GLU A 359 17.97 -13.98 4.62
C GLU A 359 18.90 -13.24 5.59
N GLN A 360 19.31 -12.02 5.24
CA GLN A 360 20.13 -11.18 6.13
C GLN A 360 19.27 -10.48 7.18
N ARG A 361 18.04 -10.10 6.84
CA ARG A 361 17.08 -9.55 7.81
C ARG A 361 16.66 -10.61 8.84
N GLU A 362 16.48 -11.85 8.40
CA GLU A 362 16.17 -12.99 9.28
C GLU A 362 17.21 -13.18 10.39
N ARG A 363 18.49 -13.00 10.06
CA ARG A 363 19.59 -13.11 11.03
C ARG A 363 19.61 -11.97 12.06
N LEU A 364 18.73 -11.00 11.93
CA LEU A 364 18.56 -9.84 12.80
C LEU A 364 17.16 -9.79 13.44
N GLU A 365 16.31 -10.80 13.21
CA GLU A 365 14.92 -10.81 13.70
C GLU A 365 14.86 -10.63 15.23
N SER A 366 14.03 -9.72 15.72
CA SER A 366 13.90 -9.34 17.13
C SER A 366 15.17 -8.72 17.75
N MET A 367 16.23 -8.41 16.99
CA MET A 367 17.41 -7.75 17.54
C MET A 367 17.19 -6.23 17.71
N LEU A 368 17.83 -5.67 18.72
CA LEU A 368 17.95 -4.24 18.94
C LEU A 368 18.96 -3.65 17.94
N ILE A 369 18.54 -2.70 17.12
CA ILE A 369 19.31 -2.07 16.05
C ILE A 369 19.28 -0.55 16.22
N LEU A 370 20.37 0.12 15.90
CA LEU A 370 20.43 1.56 15.71
C LEU A 370 20.78 1.84 14.24
N PRO A 371 19.78 2.13 13.38
CA PRO A 371 20.04 2.48 11.98
C PRO A 371 20.95 3.72 11.88
N ALA A 372 21.84 3.74 10.88
CA ALA A 372 22.70 4.90 10.67
C ALA A 372 21.97 6.02 9.90
N GLU A 373 22.41 7.26 10.08
CA GLU A 373 21.94 8.39 9.29
C GLU A 373 22.16 8.12 7.79
N GLY A 374 21.08 8.26 7.00
CA GLY A 374 21.10 7.99 5.55
C GLY A 374 20.86 6.53 5.15
N ASP A 375 20.65 5.61 6.11
CA ASP A 375 20.28 4.22 5.79
C ASP A 375 18.83 4.08 5.32
N LEU A 376 17.95 5.00 5.73
CA LEU A 376 16.50 4.91 5.54
C LEU A 376 15.91 6.29 5.20
N THR A 377 14.97 6.28 4.24
CA THR A 377 14.23 7.47 3.77
C THR A 377 12.75 7.18 3.73
N VAL A 378 11.91 8.14 4.13
CA VAL A 378 10.45 7.98 4.05
C VAL A 378 10.00 7.82 2.60
N THR A 379 9.27 6.75 2.31
CA THR A 379 8.72 6.45 0.98
C THR A 379 7.20 6.36 0.97
N ASP A 380 6.57 6.11 2.13
CA ASP A 380 5.11 6.07 2.28
C ASP A 380 4.66 6.73 3.59
N VAL A 381 3.59 7.51 3.51
CA VAL A 381 2.93 8.16 4.64
C VAL A 381 1.43 7.85 4.69
N TYR A 382 0.92 6.97 3.84
CA TYR A 382 -0.51 6.71 3.72
C TYR A 382 -1.10 6.01 4.96
N GLU A 383 -0.47 4.94 5.43
CA GLU A 383 -0.96 4.15 6.59
C GLU A 383 -0.77 4.86 7.94
N THR A 384 -0.09 6.01 7.97
CA THR A 384 -0.04 6.89 9.15
C THR A 384 -1.45 7.30 9.61
N ASN A 385 -2.42 7.38 8.69
CA ASN A 385 -3.80 7.73 9.00
C ASN A 385 -4.61 6.63 9.72
N LYS A 386 -4.08 5.40 9.75
CA LYS A 386 -4.82 4.23 10.23
C LYS A 386 -4.05 3.45 11.28
N TYR A 387 -2.80 3.10 11.02
CA TYR A 387 -1.99 2.28 11.93
C TYR A 387 -0.75 3.00 12.46
N GLY A 388 -0.55 4.27 12.08
CA GLY A 388 0.66 5.00 12.49
C GLY A 388 1.92 4.52 11.79
N GLU A 389 1.79 3.67 10.76
CA GLU A 389 2.93 3.09 10.05
C GLU A 389 3.49 4.07 9.01
N VAL A 390 4.81 4.22 8.99
CA VAL A 390 5.55 4.99 7.97
C VAL A 390 6.35 4.00 7.11
N GLY A 391 6.16 4.03 5.80
CA GLY A 391 6.96 3.21 4.88
C GLY A 391 8.32 3.83 4.63
N LEU A 392 9.38 3.03 4.73
CA LEU A 392 10.77 3.41 4.58
C LEU A 392 11.40 2.66 3.41
N ALA A 393 12.06 3.40 2.53
CA ALA A 393 12.98 2.87 1.54
C ALA A 393 14.36 2.69 2.16
N ILE A 394 15.06 1.62 1.77
CA ILE A 394 16.47 1.43 2.10
C ILE A 394 17.32 2.34 1.21
N GLY A 395 18.08 3.23 1.84
CA GLY A 395 18.92 4.24 1.20
C GLY A 395 18.47 5.67 1.48
N ASP A 396 19.05 6.60 0.73
CA ASP A 396 18.89 8.05 0.88
C ASP A 396 17.82 8.66 -0.06
N GLN A 397 17.03 7.81 -0.73
CA GLN A 397 15.96 8.24 -1.65
C GLN A 397 14.69 7.43 -1.44
N ALA A 398 13.54 8.09 -1.59
CA ALA A 398 12.27 7.40 -1.72
C ALA A 398 12.25 6.53 -2.98
N TYR A 399 11.50 5.45 -2.94
CA TYR A 399 11.34 4.56 -4.07
C TYR A 399 10.63 5.27 -5.24
N ARG A 400 11.19 5.17 -6.44
CA ARG A 400 10.57 5.71 -7.65
C ARG A 400 9.66 4.67 -8.28
N GLN A 401 8.51 5.07 -8.77
CA GLN A 401 7.64 4.18 -9.53
C GLN A 401 8.37 3.71 -10.80
N PRO A 402 8.52 2.39 -11.04
CA PRO A 402 9.25 1.88 -12.21
C PRO A 402 8.83 2.43 -13.57
N ALA A 403 7.55 2.75 -13.80
CA ALA A 403 7.12 3.39 -15.05
C ALA A 403 7.55 4.86 -15.21
N GLU A 404 8.17 5.47 -14.20
CA GLU A 404 8.83 6.76 -14.33
C GLU A 404 10.11 6.64 -15.18
N THR A 405 10.83 5.52 -15.06
CA THR A 405 12.18 5.36 -15.64
C THR A 405 12.29 4.21 -16.63
N LEU A 406 11.38 3.23 -16.59
CA LEU A 406 11.38 2.04 -17.45
C LEU A 406 10.06 1.91 -18.22
N ARG A 407 10.14 1.54 -19.51
CA ARG A 407 8.94 1.15 -20.27
C ARG A 407 8.21 0.00 -19.57
N PRO A 408 6.87 0.03 -19.50
CA PRO A 408 6.08 -1.08 -18.97
C PRO A 408 6.47 -2.43 -19.58
N GLY A 409 6.64 -3.43 -18.71
CA GLY A 409 7.13 -4.74 -19.10
C GLY A 409 7.67 -5.54 -17.93
N ALA A 410 8.27 -6.69 -18.23
CA ALA A 410 8.75 -7.62 -17.20
C ALA A 410 9.84 -7.00 -16.29
N GLU A 411 10.70 -6.15 -16.83
CA GLU A 411 11.76 -5.48 -16.05
C GLU A 411 11.15 -4.47 -15.06
N ALA A 412 10.27 -3.59 -15.53
CA ALA A 412 9.56 -2.64 -14.66
C ALA A 412 8.70 -3.36 -13.60
N THR A 413 8.06 -4.47 -13.96
CA THR A 413 7.26 -5.28 -13.01
C THR A 413 8.14 -5.95 -11.95
N ALA A 414 9.31 -6.45 -12.34
CA ALA A 414 10.25 -7.05 -11.40
C ALA A 414 10.82 -6.00 -10.42
N LEU A 415 11.14 -4.81 -10.92
CA LEU A 415 11.58 -3.70 -10.08
C LEU A 415 10.47 -3.22 -9.13
N TYR A 416 9.22 -3.16 -9.60
CA TYR A 416 8.07 -2.82 -8.76
C TYR A 416 7.93 -3.79 -7.58
N GLN A 417 7.98 -5.10 -7.86
CA GLN A 417 7.90 -6.11 -6.82
C GLN A 417 9.10 -6.04 -5.87
N GLN A 418 10.31 -5.85 -6.40
CA GLN A 418 11.51 -5.70 -5.59
C GLN A 418 11.38 -4.54 -4.60
N GLN A 419 10.91 -3.37 -5.04
CA GLN A 419 10.74 -2.21 -4.16
C GLN A 419 9.70 -2.46 -3.06
N LEU A 420 8.63 -3.21 -3.35
CA LEU A 420 7.66 -3.63 -2.32
C LEU A 420 8.28 -4.59 -1.31
N ASP A 421 9.08 -5.56 -1.77
CA ASP A 421 9.76 -6.54 -0.92
C ASP A 421 10.87 -5.87 -0.06
N ASP A 422 11.53 -4.84 -0.62
CA ASP A 422 12.60 -4.10 0.03
C ASP A 422 12.08 -3.10 1.08
N MET A 423 10.84 -2.60 0.95
CA MET A 423 10.23 -1.63 1.85
C MET A 423 10.13 -2.15 3.30
N ILE A 424 10.40 -1.26 4.25
CA ILE A 424 10.33 -1.53 5.70
C ILE A 424 9.30 -0.58 6.31
N LEU A 425 8.56 -1.02 7.32
CA LEU A 425 7.68 -0.13 8.08
C LEU A 425 8.38 0.37 9.36
N LEU A 426 8.24 1.65 9.68
CA LEU A 426 8.41 2.16 11.02
C LEU A 426 7.02 2.15 11.70
N ASP A 427 6.94 1.52 12.87
CA ASP A 427 5.68 1.22 13.58
C ASP A 427 5.76 1.72 15.02
N ASP A 428 4.66 2.18 15.64
CA ASP A 428 4.66 2.87 16.95
C ASP A 428 4.62 1.93 18.18
N GLY A 429 4.80 0.64 17.97
CA GLY A 429 4.71 -0.37 19.01
C GLY A 429 3.27 -0.64 19.46
N LYS A 430 2.27 -0.26 18.65
CA LYS A 430 0.85 -0.46 18.95
C LYS A 430 0.12 -1.12 17.78
N THR A 431 -1.05 -1.65 18.11
CA THR A 431 -2.02 -2.23 17.16
C THR A 431 -3.23 -1.30 16.98
N THR A 432 -3.05 -0.02 17.30
CA THR A 432 -4.13 0.97 17.34
C THR A 432 -4.61 1.27 15.93
N ASN A 433 -5.92 1.15 15.69
CA ASN A 433 -6.53 1.65 14.47
C ASN A 433 -7.06 3.07 14.70
N PHE A 434 -6.28 4.08 14.33
CA PHE A 434 -6.57 5.51 14.52
C PHE A 434 -7.80 6.00 13.77
N SER A 435 -8.26 5.29 12.72
CA SER A 435 -9.53 5.61 12.05
C SER A 435 -10.76 5.32 12.92
N THR A 436 -10.59 4.50 13.96
CA THR A 436 -11.63 4.19 14.96
C THR A 436 -11.29 4.72 16.35
N ALA A 437 -10.01 4.82 16.68
CA ALA A 437 -9.49 5.37 17.93
C ALA A 437 -9.18 6.86 17.77
N THR A 438 -10.17 7.65 17.36
CA THR A 438 -10.00 9.07 17.01
C THR A 438 -9.61 9.97 18.18
N ASP A 439 -9.82 9.52 19.42
CA ASP A 439 -9.41 10.24 20.64
C ASP A 439 -8.02 9.83 21.17
N VAL A 440 -7.32 8.92 20.48
CA VAL A 440 -5.94 8.54 20.79
C VAL A 440 -5.00 9.35 19.89
N PRO A 441 -4.05 10.12 20.45
CA PRO A 441 -3.05 10.85 19.66
C PRO A 441 -2.20 9.90 18.81
N MET A 442 -1.85 10.37 17.61
CA MET A 442 -0.96 9.66 16.70
C MET A 442 0.49 9.87 17.12
N SER A 443 1.30 8.84 16.90
CA SER A 443 2.58 8.69 17.58
C SER A 443 3.73 9.51 16.99
N TYR A 444 3.70 9.86 15.69
CA TYR A 444 4.80 10.56 15.00
C TYR A 444 4.42 11.90 14.39
N LEU A 445 3.12 12.13 14.20
CA LEU A 445 2.68 13.21 13.32
C LEU A 445 2.58 14.51 14.10
N SER A 446 3.16 15.57 13.54
CA SER A 446 3.01 16.93 14.03
C SER A 446 3.06 17.92 12.87
N THR A 447 2.69 19.16 13.14
CA THR A 447 2.85 20.27 12.18
C THR A 447 4.22 20.93 12.27
N GLU A 448 4.94 20.75 13.39
CA GLU A 448 6.27 21.33 13.64
C GLU A 448 7.40 20.50 13.00
N GLU A 449 7.26 19.17 13.04
CA GLU A 449 8.13 18.19 12.41
C GLU A 449 7.26 17.24 11.56
N PRO A 450 6.97 17.62 10.30
CA PRO A 450 6.10 16.84 9.44
C PRO A 450 6.82 15.59 8.91
N VAL A 451 6.16 14.44 8.97
CA VAL A 451 6.61 13.22 8.29
C VAL A 451 6.23 13.32 6.83
N ARG A 452 7.23 13.34 5.93
CA ARG A 452 7.04 13.58 4.50
C ARG A 452 7.78 12.57 3.65
N VAL A 453 7.20 12.16 2.52
CA VAL A 453 7.90 11.34 1.52
C VAL A 453 9.15 12.08 1.02
N GLY A 454 10.27 11.38 0.98
CA GLY A 454 11.60 11.92 0.66
C GLY A 454 12.36 12.48 1.87
N ALA A 455 11.77 12.51 3.07
CA ALA A 455 12.49 12.93 4.27
C ALA A 455 13.48 11.85 4.75
N GLY A 456 14.72 12.26 5.03
CA GLY A 456 15.67 11.42 5.75
C GLY A 456 15.20 11.15 7.18
N VAL A 457 15.52 9.95 7.70
CA VAL A 457 15.10 9.53 9.05
C VAL A 457 16.29 9.49 10.00
N GLY A 458 16.18 10.17 11.14
CA GLY A 458 17.17 10.18 12.21
C GLY A 458 16.70 9.38 13.43
N PHE A 459 17.40 8.30 13.78
CA PHE A 459 17.11 7.50 14.97
C PHE A 459 17.94 8.00 16.17
N GLU A 460 17.27 8.57 17.18
CA GLU A 460 17.92 8.98 18.44
C GLU A 460 17.99 7.83 19.45
N GLU A 461 17.02 6.92 19.38
CA GLU A 461 16.92 5.71 20.19
C GLU A 461 16.96 4.45 19.30
N PRO A 462 17.48 3.32 19.83
CA PRO A 462 17.47 2.08 19.09
C PRO A 462 16.05 1.49 18.98
N VAL A 463 15.84 0.72 17.92
CA VAL A 463 14.57 0.07 17.55
C VAL A 463 14.78 -1.44 17.44
N VAL A 464 13.70 -2.22 17.48
CA VAL A 464 13.73 -3.66 17.27
C VAL A 464 13.30 -3.98 15.85
N LEU A 465 14.12 -4.72 15.11
CA LEU A 465 13.69 -5.28 13.83
C LEU A 465 12.73 -6.44 14.10
N SER A 466 11.55 -6.42 13.50
CA SER A 466 10.55 -7.47 13.64
C SER A 466 9.91 -7.76 12.30
N TYR A 467 9.21 -8.89 12.21
CA TYR A 467 8.47 -9.29 11.03
C TYR A 467 7.02 -9.56 11.42
N SER A 468 6.07 -9.03 10.65
CA SER A 468 4.66 -9.41 10.74
C SER A 468 3.88 -8.88 9.55
N PHE A 469 2.74 -9.53 9.25
CA PHE A 469 1.88 -9.18 8.11
C PHE A 469 2.63 -9.08 6.79
N ASP A 470 3.53 -10.04 6.53
CA ASP A 470 4.35 -10.11 5.32
C ASP A 470 5.29 -8.90 5.12
N THR A 471 5.69 -8.21 6.20
CA THR A 471 6.54 -7.01 6.10
C THR A 471 7.50 -6.89 7.29
N TRP A 472 8.75 -6.51 6.98
CA TRP A 472 9.76 -6.15 7.97
C TRP A 472 9.44 -4.78 8.56
N ARG A 473 9.58 -4.65 9.87
CA ARG A 473 9.27 -3.39 10.57
C ARG A 473 10.21 -3.10 11.73
N LEU A 474 10.41 -1.81 11.97
CA LEU A 474 11.16 -1.25 13.08
C LEU A 474 10.18 -0.84 14.17
N GLN A 475 10.25 -1.52 15.32
CA GLN A 475 9.43 -1.24 16.49
C GLN A 475 10.23 -0.43 17.51
N PRO A 476 9.65 0.59 18.17
CA PRO A 476 10.31 1.27 19.26
C PRO A 476 10.48 0.33 20.45
N THR A 477 11.43 0.62 21.33
CA THR A 477 11.68 -0.22 22.51
C THR A 477 10.54 -0.17 23.54
N THR A 478 9.70 0.87 23.46
CA THR A 478 8.42 0.97 24.17
C THR A 478 7.40 1.66 23.26
N PRO A 479 6.09 1.36 23.36
CA PRO A 479 5.08 2.05 22.55
C PRO A 479 5.18 3.57 22.65
N TRP A 480 5.19 4.26 21.51
CA TRP A 480 5.22 5.72 21.46
C TRP A 480 3.82 6.30 21.59
N GLU A 481 3.66 7.36 22.38
CA GLU A 481 2.35 7.94 22.69
C GLU A 481 2.01 9.18 21.86
N SER A 482 3.02 9.86 21.35
CA SER A 482 2.91 11.10 20.56
C SER A 482 4.28 11.51 20.03
N SER A 483 4.28 12.46 19.08
CA SER A 483 5.48 13.11 18.52
C SER A 483 6.31 13.92 19.52
N ALA A 484 5.86 14.04 20.78
CA ALA A 484 6.64 14.66 21.85
C ALA A 484 7.45 13.63 22.66
N THR A 485 7.27 12.35 22.37
CA THR A 485 7.79 11.21 23.15
C THR A 485 8.37 10.12 22.27
N ASP A 486 8.41 10.35 20.95
CA ASP A 486 9.10 9.48 20.01
C ASP A 486 10.62 9.70 20.10
N GLY A 487 11.37 8.66 19.73
CA GLY A 487 12.84 8.64 19.74
C GLY A 487 13.41 8.83 18.35
N ILE A 488 12.71 9.57 17.49
CA ILE A 488 12.99 9.71 16.06
C ILE A 488 12.85 11.15 15.62
N SER A 489 13.53 11.50 14.53
CA SER A 489 13.39 12.77 13.84
C SER A 489 13.27 12.57 12.34
N PHE A 490 12.62 13.52 11.67
CA PHE A 490 12.46 13.55 10.23
C PHE A 490 12.99 14.86 9.66
N GLU A 491 13.70 14.78 8.54
CA GLU A 491 14.10 15.98 7.81
C GLU A 491 12.86 16.77 7.32
N ASP A 492 12.78 18.06 7.67
CA ASP A 492 11.78 18.95 7.08
C ASP A 492 12.19 19.35 5.67
N THR A 493 11.62 18.67 4.68
CA THR A 493 11.86 18.90 3.26
C THR A 493 10.96 19.99 2.66
N ARG A 494 10.18 20.75 3.46
CA ARG A 494 9.23 21.74 2.95
C ARG A 494 9.93 22.93 2.31
N GLN A 495 9.59 23.19 1.05
CA GLN A 495 10.00 24.39 0.33
C GLN A 495 8.91 25.45 0.42
N ALA A 496 9.21 26.61 1.01
CA ALA A 496 8.24 27.69 1.17
C ALA A 496 7.82 28.36 -0.15
N THR A 497 8.68 28.29 -1.17
CA THR A 497 8.45 28.76 -2.53
C THR A 497 9.05 27.74 -3.50
N PRO A 498 8.52 27.63 -4.74
CA PRO A 498 9.12 26.80 -5.77
C PRO A 498 10.53 27.26 -6.15
N ASP A 499 11.29 26.37 -6.79
CA ASP A 499 12.57 26.72 -7.40
C ASP A 499 12.39 27.66 -8.61
N GLU A 500 13.39 28.50 -8.88
CA GLU A 500 13.33 29.50 -9.93
C GLU A 500 13.43 28.86 -11.32
N VAL A 501 12.39 29.03 -12.13
CA VAL A 501 12.33 28.51 -13.51
C VAL A 501 12.73 29.52 -14.58
N GLY A 502 12.89 30.80 -14.22
CA GLY A 502 13.20 31.88 -15.17
C GLY A 502 12.04 32.25 -16.10
N GLY A 503 12.37 32.92 -17.21
CA GLY A 503 11.40 33.36 -18.23
C GLY A 503 10.76 34.71 -17.94
N ASP A 504 10.03 35.23 -18.92
CA ASP A 504 9.21 36.44 -18.79
C ASP A 504 7.78 36.11 -18.28
N LEU A 505 7.36 34.86 -18.41
CA LEU A 505 6.05 34.35 -18.01
C LEU A 505 6.22 32.98 -17.35
N GLN A 506 5.48 32.73 -16.26
CA GLN A 506 5.41 31.39 -15.64
C GLN A 506 4.06 30.73 -15.98
N VAL A 507 4.11 29.56 -16.62
CA VAL A 507 2.95 28.76 -17.02
C VAL A 507 3.01 27.40 -16.33
N GLY A 508 1.90 26.86 -15.88
CA GLY A 508 1.92 25.61 -15.13
C GLY A 508 0.56 24.98 -14.94
N THR A 509 0.55 23.85 -14.24
CA THR A 509 -0.66 23.09 -13.94
C THR A 509 -0.79 22.75 -12.49
N PHE A 510 -2.04 22.64 -12.03
CA PHE A 510 -2.33 22.27 -10.65
C PHE A 510 -3.65 21.50 -10.56
N ASN A 511 -3.57 20.22 -10.19
CA ASN A 511 -4.74 19.45 -9.79
C ASN A 511 -5.09 19.82 -8.34
N VAL A 512 -6.30 20.34 -8.10
CA VAL A 512 -6.70 20.93 -6.81
C VAL A 512 -7.64 20.06 -5.96
N LEU A 513 -7.69 18.74 -6.24
CA LEU A 513 -8.38 17.72 -5.42
C LEU A 513 -9.88 18.02 -5.15
N ASN A 514 -10.74 17.81 -6.14
CA ASN A 514 -12.18 18.05 -6.09
C ASN A 514 -12.57 19.41 -5.47
N TYR A 515 -12.15 20.52 -6.08
CA TYR A 515 -12.61 21.86 -5.70
C TYR A 515 -14.01 22.12 -6.28
N LEU A 516 -15.02 21.79 -5.48
CA LEU A 516 -16.43 21.93 -5.83
C LEU A 516 -17.13 22.90 -4.90
N THR A 517 -17.87 23.84 -5.48
CA THR A 517 -18.64 24.85 -4.74
C THR A 517 -20.07 24.41 -4.44
N THR A 518 -20.58 23.40 -5.15
CA THR A 518 -21.81 22.71 -4.78
C THR A 518 -21.57 21.83 -3.55
N LEU A 519 -22.09 22.24 -2.40
CA LEU A 519 -21.85 21.58 -1.12
C LEU A 519 -22.66 20.29 -0.94
N GLY A 520 -22.03 19.32 -0.28
CA GLY A 520 -22.66 18.04 0.06
C GLY A 520 -23.87 18.17 0.98
N GLU A 521 -23.78 19.04 1.99
CA GLU A 521 -24.83 19.24 3.00
C GLU A 521 -26.14 19.79 2.41
N ASP A 522 -26.02 20.57 1.34
CA ASP A 522 -27.14 21.20 0.64
C ASP A 522 -27.72 20.31 -0.48
N THR A 523 -27.04 19.20 -0.80
CA THR A 523 -27.41 18.34 -1.92
C THR A 523 -28.13 17.06 -1.46
N PRO A 524 -29.40 16.85 -1.85
CA PRO A 524 -30.17 15.68 -1.41
C PRO A 524 -29.54 14.34 -1.82
N GLY A 525 -29.31 13.48 -0.84
CA GLY A 525 -28.80 12.12 -1.05
C GLY A 525 -27.29 11.98 -0.91
N CYS A 526 -26.55 13.08 -0.77
CA CYS A 526 -25.14 13.03 -0.42
C CYS A 526 -24.92 12.39 0.95
N GLU A 527 -23.83 11.64 1.07
CA GLU A 527 -23.36 11.03 2.31
C GLU A 527 -21.97 11.59 2.66
N PRO A 528 -21.72 12.00 3.91
CA PRO A 528 -20.44 12.55 4.33
C PRO A 528 -19.43 11.46 4.76
N TYR A 529 -18.14 11.73 4.56
CA TYR A 529 -17.13 11.38 5.56
C TYR A 529 -17.30 12.31 6.76
N THR A 530 -17.10 11.79 7.97
CA THR A 530 -17.30 12.55 9.20
C THR A 530 -16.03 12.64 10.02
N ASP A 531 -15.85 13.77 10.70
CA ASP A 531 -14.84 13.96 11.72
C ASP A 531 -15.18 13.21 13.03
N ARG A 532 -14.35 13.37 14.07
CA ARG A 532 -14.59 12.72 15.36
C ARG A 532 -15.80 13.28 16.14
N ALA A 533 -16.26 14.49 15.81
CA ALA A 533 -17.47 15.09 16.38
C ALA A 533 -18.75 14.61 15.66
N GLY A 534 -18.61 13.90 14.55
CA GLY A 534 -19.71 13.45 13.69
C GLY A 534 -20.19 14.52 12.71
N GLU A 535 -19.44 15.61 12.55
CA GLU A 535 -19.66 16.65 11.54
C GLU A 535 -19.11 16.16 10.20
N GLY A 536 -19.80 16.44 9.10
CA GLY A 536 -19.32 16.04 7.78
C GLY A 536 -18.15 16.91 7.34
N THR A 537 -17.18 16.33 6.62
CA THR A 537 -15.99 17.04 6.12
C THR A 537 -15.93 17.07 4.60
N SER A 538 -16.22 15.94 3.96
CA SER A 538 -16.30 15.84 2.50
C SER A 538 -17.35 14.82 2.05
N VAL A 539 -17.78 14.94 0.80
CA VAL A 539 -18.73 14.01 0.18
C VAL A 539 -18.05 12.65 -0.04
N ARG A 540 -18.60 11.61 0.58
CA ARG A 540 -18.22 10.21 0.36
C ARG A 540 -18.91 9.61 -0.87
N GLY A 541 -20.13 10.03 -1.16
CA GLY A 541 -20.91 9.56 -2.29
C GLY A 541 -22.41 9.74 -2.11
N GLY A 542 -23.22 8.98 -2.84
CA GLY A 542 -24.69 9.03 -2.79
C GLY A 542 -25.33 10.11 -3.67
N CYS A 543 -24.52 11.01 -4.24
CA CYS A 543 -24.92 12.11 -5.10
C CYS A 543 -23.83 12.41 -6.14
N ASP A 544 -24.04 13.46 -6.95
CA ASP A 544 -23.14 13.88 -8.01
C ASP A 544 -22.00 14.80 -7.54
N PRO A 545 -22.20 15.81 -6.66
CA PRO A 545 -21.10 16.60 -6.10
C PRO A 545 -20.02 15.75 -5.43
N ARG A 546 -18.78 16.22 -5.49
CA ARG A 546 -17.57 15.58 -4.97
C ARG A 546 -16.73 16.68 -4.34
N GLY A 547 -16.27 16.58 -3.09
CA GLY A 547 -15.52 17.68 -2.46
C GLY A 547 -16.08 18.06 -1.09
N ALA A 548 -16.04 19.35 -0.74
CA ALA A 548 -16.44 19.87 0.56
C ALA A 548 -17.85 19.44 1.00
N TRP A 549 -18.01 19.08 2.27
CA TRP A 549 -19.32 18.76 2.81
C TRP A 549 -20.12 20.03 3.11
N GLY A 550 -19.57 20.96 3.87
CA GLY A 550 -20.18 22.26 4.17
C GLY A 550 -19.29 23.46 3.89
N GLN A 551 -19.80 24.65 4.17
CA GLN A 551 -19.09 25.90 3.87
C GLN A 551 -17.74 26.01 4.57
N ASP A 552 -17.65 25.60 5.85
CA ASP A 552 -16.40 25.63 6.59
C ASP A 552 -15.33 24.72 5.96
N ASP A 553 -15.72 23.59 5.35
CA ASP A 553 -14.80 22.69 4.65
C ASP A 553 -14.33 23.28 3.33
N LEU A 554 -15.24 23.94 2.59
CA LEU A 554 -14.90 24.67 1.37
C LEU A 554 -13.92 25.81 1.69
N ASP A 555 -14.15 26.57 2.75
CA ASP A 555 -13.25 27.64 3.17
C ASP A 555 -11.85 27.11 3.54
N ARG A 556 -11.78 25.95 4.22
CA ARG A 556 -10.51 25.27 4.54
C ARG A 556 -9.76 24.80 3.30
N GLN A 557 -10.48 24.26 2.30
CA GLN A 557 -9.90 23.83 1.03
C GLN A 557 -9.44 25.04 0.20
N GLN A 558 -10.33 26.01 0.01
CA GLN A 558 -10.11 27.20 -0.80
C GLN A 558 -8.90 28.00 -0.31
N SER A 559 -8.79 28.22 1.01
CA SER A 559 -7.67 28.96 1.59
C SER A 559 -6.31 28.35 1.26
N LYS A 560 -6.16 27.02 1.37
CA LYS A 560 -4.92 26.31 1.00
C LYS A 560 -4.62 26.42 -0.49
N ILE A 561 -5.62 26.22 -1.36
CA ILE A 561 -5.44 26.33 -2.83
C ILE A 561 -5.03 27.76 -3.22
N VAL A 562 -5.69 28.76 -2.63
CA VAL A 562 -5.37 30.18 -2.83
C VAL A 562 -3.95 30.49 -2.36
N ASP A 563 -3.52 29.98 -1.19
CA ASP A 563 -2.16 30.14 -0.70
C ASP A 563 -1.12 29.50 -1.65
N ALA A 564 -1.40 28.31 -2.18
CA ALA A 564 -0.54 27.64 -3.14
C ALA A 564 -0.42 28.43 -4.45
N ILE A 565 -1.54 28.81 -5.08
CA ILE A 565 -1.52 29.55 -6.35
C ILE A 565 -0.82 30.92 -6.17
N SER A 566 -1.17 31.68 -5.14
CA SER A 566 -0.57 33.01 -4.91
C SER A 566 0.93 32.96 -4.61
N THR A 567 1.45 31.85 -4.07
CA THR A 567 2.87 31.67 -3.74
C THR A 567 3.67 31.03 -4.87
N SER A 568 3.01 30.31 -5.80
CA SER A 568 3.65 29.56 -6.89
C SER A 568 4.41 30.40 -7.91
N GLY A 569 4.16 31.72 -7.95
CA GLY A 569 4.70 32.61 -8.99
C GLY A 569 3.94 32.55 -10.32
N LEU A 570 3.17 31.49 -10.59
CA LEU A 570 2.48 31.26 -11.86
C LEU A 570 1.65 32.46 -12.35
N ASP A 571 1.69 32.70 -13.65
CA ASP A 571 0.95 33.75 -14.34
C ASP A 571 -0.19 33.21 -15.21
N VAL A 572 -0.07 31.97 -15.69
CA VAL A 572 -1.12 31.20 -16.37
C VAL A 572 -1.17 29.81 -15.75
N VAL A 573 -2.34 29.39 -15.26
CA VAL A 573 -2.52 28.12 -14.56
C VAL A 573 -3.61 27.30 -15.23
N GLY A 574 -3.26 26.08 -15.61
CA GLY A 574 -4.20 25.02 -15.96
C GLY A 574 -4.63 24.27 -14.70
N LEU A 575 -5.90 24.36 -14.35
CA LEU A 575 -6.47 23.71 -13.18
C LEU A 575 -7.19 22.43 -13.61
N MET A 576 -6.98 21.37 -12.84
CA MET A 576 -7.76 20.14 -12.92
C MET A 576 -8.55 19.96 -11.62
N GLU A 577 -9.58 19.10 -11.64
CA GLU A 577 -10.40 18.82 -10.46
C GLU A 577 -11.25 20.03 -9.99
N ILE A 578 -11.68 20.86 -10.95
CA ILE A 578 -12.64 21.95 -10.72
C ILE A 578 -14.06 21.44 -10.98
N GLU A 579 -15.05 21.97 -10.26
CA GLU A 579 -16.45 21.70 -10.58
C GLU A 579 -16.83 22.07 -12.02
N ASN A 580 -17.59 21.20 -12.65
CA ASN A 580 -18.40 21.56 -13.80
C ASN A 580 -19.76 22.09 -13.33
N SER A 581 -19.81 23.37 -12.93
CA SER A 581 -21.00 24.01 -12.36
C SER A 581 -22.24 23.91 -13.28
N ALA A 582 -22.04 24.00 -14.61
CA ALA A 582 -23.12 23.81 -15.58
C ALA A 582 -23.76 22.40 -15.52
N ARG A 583 -22.97 21.35 -15.22
CA ARG A 583 -23.50 19.98 -15.04
C ARG A 583 -24.29 19.78 -13.76
N LEU A 584 -23.93 20.52 -12.71
CA LEU A 584 -24.65 20.49 -11.43
C LEU A 584 -25.87 21.43 -11.41
N GLY A 585 -26.10 22.18 -12.50
CA GLY A 585 -27.28 23.03 -12.68
C GLY A 585 -27.08 24.48 -12.22
N GLU A 586 -25.83 24.87 -11.97
CA GLU A 586 -25.40 26.22 -11.64
C GLU A 586 -24.99 27.00 -12.91
N GLU A 587 -24.59 28.26 -12.75
CA GLU A 587 -24.06 29.02 -13.88
C GLU A 587 -22.71 28.44 -14.33
N ALA A 588 -22.45 28.46 -15.64
CA ALA A 588 -21.19 27.94 -16.15
C ALA A 588 -19.98 28.68 -15.54
N ASP A 589 -18.94 27.92 -15.19
CA ASP A 589 -17.70 28.40 -14.56
C ASP A 589 -17.87 29.02 -13.15
N GLU A 590 -18.99 28.79 -12.44
CA GLU A 590 -19.24 29.38 -11.11
C GLU A 590 -18.17 29.02 -10.08
N ALA A 591 -17.73 27.76 -10.01
CA ALA A 591 -16.63 27.35 -9.12
C ALA A 591 -15.31 28.05 -9.46
N THR A 592 -14.95 28.13 -10.74
CA THR A 592 -13.75 28.84 -11.21
C THR A 592 -13.81 30.32 -10.87
N ALA A 593 -14.96 30.96 -11.09
CA ALA A 593 -15.17 32.37 -10.76
C ALA A 593 -15.05 32.61 -9.24
N THR A 594 -15.54 31.68 -8.43
CA THR A 594 -15.43 31.72 -6.96
C THR A 594 -13.96 31.66 -6.52
N LEU A 595 -13.19 30.71 -7.05
CA LEU A 595 -11.75 30.61 -6.77
C LEU A 595 -11.00 31.88 -7.20
N VAL A 596 -11.29 32.42 -8.39
CA VAL A 596 -10.68 33.68 -8.87
C VAL A 596 -11.08 34.88 -8.00
N ALA A 597 -12.30 34.90 -7.46
CA ALA A 597 -12.70 35.94 -6.52
C ALA A 597 -11.88 35.88 -5.23
N ALA A 598 -11.66 34.68 -4.68
CA ALA A 598 -10.82 34.47 -3.49
C ALA A 598 -9.35 34.84 -3.73
N LEU A 599 -8.79 34.45 -4.89
CA LEU A 599 -7.45 34.88 -5.31
C LEU A 599 -7.33 36.40 -5.42
N ASN A 600 -8.34 37.07 -5.99
CA ASN A 600 -8.38 38.53 -6.08
C ASN A 600 -8.60 39.22 -4.74
N GLU A 601 -9.22 38.57 -3.76
CA GLU A 601 -9.29 39.06 -2.39
C GLU A 601 -7.90 39.06 -1.73
N LYS A 602 -7.12 37.98 -1.96
CA LYS A 602 -5.77 37.83 -1.42
C LYS A 602 -4.73 38.72 -2.12
N ASP A 603 -4.66 38.65 -3.44
CA ASP A 603 -3.60 39.30 -4.23
C ASP A 603 -3.98 40.71 -4.71
N GLY A 604 -5.24 41.08 -4.52
CA GLY A 604 -5.79 42.38 -4.92
C GLY A 604 -6.69 42.29 -6.15
N ALA A 605 -7.75 43.08 -6.15
CA ALA A 605 -8.81 43.00 -7.14
C ALA A 605 -8.30 43.23 -8.58
N GLY A 606 -8.63 42.31 -9.48
CA GLY A 606 -8.25 42.36 -10.90
C GLY A 606 -6.86 41.79 -11.20
N THR A 607 -6.19 41.20 -10.21
CA THR A 607 -4.92 40.47 -10.40
C THR A 607 -5.14 39.20 -11.20
N TRP A 608 -6.24 38.49 -10.96
CA TRP A 608 -6.57 37.21 -11.60
C TRP A 608 -7.86 37.31 -12.42
N ALA A 609 -7.88 36.60 -13.55
CA ALA A 609 -9.04 36.36 -14.38
C ALA A 609 -9.10 34.87 -14.77
N TYR A 610 -10.26 34.42 -15.25
CA TYR A 610 -10.43 33.08 -15.82
C TYR A 610 -10.85 33.16 -17.29
N VAL A 611 -10.64 32.06 -18.00
CA VAL A 611 -11.11 31.86 -19.38
C VAL A 611 -12.52 31.23 -19.33
N PRO A 612 -13.58 31.93 -19.79
CA PRO A 612 -14.93 31.37 -19.81
C PRO A 612 -15.06 30.19 -20.79
N THR A 613 -15.73 29.12 -20.38
CA THR A 613 -15.83 27.88 -21.17
C THR A 613 -17.14 27.73 -21.92
N ALA A 614 -18.19 28.46 -21.51
CA ALA A 614 -19.55 28.31 -22.05
C ALA A 614 -19.61 28.43 -23.59
N ALA A 615 -18.92 29.42 -24.18
CA ALA A 615 -18.90 29.61 -25.62
C ALA A 615 -18.13 28.50 -26.35
N ALA A 616 -17.09 27.93 -25.73
CA ALA A 616 -16.32 26.82 -26.30
C ALA A 616 -17.17 25.55 -26.36
N TYR A 617 -17.91 25.24 -25.29
CA TYR A 617 -18.84 24.12 -25.25
C TYR A 617 -19.99 24.28 -26.25
N GLU A 618 -20.61 25.47 -26.33
CA GLU A 618 -21.64 25.76 -27.33
C GLU A 618 -21.11 25.57 -28.76
N ALA A 619 -19.90 26.05 -29.05
CA ALA A 619 -19.26 25.90 -30.36
C ALA A 619 -18.95 24.44 -30.70
N ALA A 620 -18.60 23.62 -29.70
CA ALA A 620 -18.38 22.18 -29.84
C ALA A 620 -19.68 21.36 -29.89
N GLY A 621 -20.85 22.01 -29.73
CA GLY A 621 -22.15 21.35 -29.78
C GLY A 621 -22.49 20.56 -28.51
N SER A 622 -21.91 20.92 -27.37
CA SER A 622 -22.21 20.36 -26.05
C SER A 622 -22.83 21.43 -25.14
N ASP A 623 -23.85 21.07 -24.39
CA ASP A 623 -24.57 22.02 -23.53
C ASP A 623 -23.86 22.27 -22.18
N ALA A 624 -23.03 21.32 -21.71
CA ALA A 624 -22.37 21.40 -20.40
C ALA A 624 -21.18 20.43 -20.24
N GLY A 625 -20.61 19.88 -21.32
CA GLY A 625 -19.56 18.86 -21.22
C GLY A 625 -20.05 17.53 -20.63
N GLN A 626 -19.14 16.63 -20.24
CA GLN A 626 -19.49 15.24 -19.86
C GLN A 626 -19.50 14.94 -18.35
N ASP A 627 -18.40 15.18 -17.63
CA ASP A 627 -18.24 14.86 -16.21
C ASP A 627 -18.62 16.06 -15.31
N VAL A 628 -18.90 15.80 -14.04
CA VAL A 628 -19.17 16.84 -13.02
C VAL A 628 -17.89 17.54 -12.55
N ILE A 629 -16.74 17.03 -12.98
CA ILE A 629 -15.42 17.66 -12.83
C ILE A 629 -14.95 18.12 -14.22
N SER A 630 -14.34 19.29 -14.29
CA SER A 630 -13.77 19.89 -15.49
C SER A 630 -12.34 20.38 -15.25
N SER A 631 -11.72 20.85 -16.33
CA SER A 631 -10.48 21.64 -16.27
C SER A 631 -10.83 23.13 -16.42
N ALA A 632 -10.02 24.00 -15.84
CA ALA A 632 -10.18 25.45 -15.96
C ALA A 632 -8.84 26.13 -16.29
N LEU A 633 -8.90 27.35 -16.82
CA LEU A 633 -7.73 28.18 -17.10
C LEU A 633 -7.89 29.52 -16.38
N ILE A 634 -6.93 29.86 -15.52
CA ILE A 634 -6.83 31.15 -14.87
C ILE A 634 -5.51 31.84 -15.25
N TYR A 635 -5.49 33.17 -15.22
CA TYR A 635 -4.32 33.93 -15.61
C TYR A 635 -4.28 35.30 -14.95
N LYS A 636 -3.09 35.90 -14.88
CA LYS A 636 -2.90 37.30 -14.50
C LYS A 636 -3.02 38.21 -15.73
N PRO A 637 -4.02 39.11 -15.84
CA PRO A 637 -4.17 39.98 -17.01
C PRO A 637 -3.00 40.94 -17.26
N ALA A 638 -2.17 41.18 -16.24
CA ALA A 638 -0.95 41.97 -16.36
C ALA A 638 0.19 41.24 -17.06
N ALA A 639 0.15 39.90 -17.11
CA ALA A 639 1.22 39.04 -17.64
C ALA A 639 0.79 38.26 -18.89
N ALA A 640 -0.50 37.95 -19.05
CA ALA A 640 -1.00 37.22 -20.21
C ALA A 640 -2.35 37.75 -20.69
N ALA A 641 -2.56 37.72 -22.02
CA ALA A 641 -3.81 38.11 -22.67
C ALA A 641 -4.32 36.97 -23.57
N PRO A 642 -5.53 36.43 -23.31
CA PRO A 642 -6.14 35.43 -24.18
C PRO A 642 -6.41 36.00 -25.58
N GLN A 643 -6.14 35.19 -26.61
CA GLN A 643 -6.36 35.51 -28.02
C GLN A 643 -7.47 34.64 -28.59
N GLY A 644 -8.56 35.26 -29.03
CA GLY A 644 -9.73 34.53 -29.53
C GLY A 644 -10.49 33.77 -28.44
N ASP A 645 -11.39 32.88 -28.88
CA ASP A 645 -12.20 32.06 -27.99
C ASP A 645 -11.43 30.80 -27.56
N ALA A 646 -11.76 30.27 -26.38
CA ALA A 646 -11.28 28.96 -25.94
C ALA A 646 -11.83 27.84 -26.83
N VAL A 647 -11.11 26.72 -26.85
CA VAL A 647 -11.49 25.50 -27.59
C VAL A 647 -11.55 24.31 -26.64
N VAL A 648 -12.47 23.38 -26.90
CA VAL A 648 -12.66 22.18 -26.07
C VAL A 648 -12.76 20.95 -26.96
N LEU A 649 -12.15 19.84 -26.55
CA LEU A 649 -12.36 18.53 -27.18
C LEU A 649 -13.60 17.87 -26.55
N ALA A 650 -14.77 18.42 -26.85
CA ALA A 650 -16.02 17.92 -26.31
C ALA A 650 -16.59 16.75 -27.11
N GLU A 651 -17.35 15.89 -26.44
CA GLU A 651 -18.08 14.76 -27.04
C GLU A 651 -17.22 13.71 -27.77
N ASP A 652 -15.90 13.72 -27.55
CA ASP A 652 -15.02 12.69 -28.11
C ASP A 652 -15.22 11.36 -27.35
N PRO A 653 -15.42 10.22 -28.05
CA PRO A 653 -15.62 8.93 -27.41
C PRO A 653 -14.47 8.48 -26.48
N ALA A 654 -13.23 8.95 -26.70
CA ALA A 654 -12.09 8.65 -25.84
C ALA A 654 -12.25 9.27 -24.43
N PHE A 655 -12.98 10.38 -24.33
CA PHE A 655 -13.21 11.11 -23.08
C PHE A 655 -14.57 10.80 -22.44
N ALA A 656 -15.35 9.86 -22.99
CA ALA A 656 -16.65 9.43 -22.47
C ALA A 656 -16.66 8.96 -21.00
N ASN A 657 -15.49 8.61 -20.44
CA ASN A 657 -15.30 8.20 -19.05
C ASN A 657 -14.33 9.09 -18.25
N ALA A 658 -13.92 10.22 -18.82
CA ALA A 658 -12.94 11.17 -18.28
C ALA A 658 -13.39 12.62 -18.54
N ARG A 659 -12.47 13.56 -18.39
CA ARG A 659 -12.76 15.00 -18.46
C ARG A 659 -12.25 15.56 -19.77
N GLU A 660 -13.04 16.41 -20.40
CA GLU A 660 -12.75 16.95 -21.73
C GLU A 660 -11.60 17.96 -21.68
N PRO A 661 -10.59 17.85 -22.57
CA PRO A 661 -9.50 18.82 -22.66
C PRO A 661 -9.96 20.23 -23.05
N LEU A 662 -9.37 21.24 -22.42
CA LEU A 662 -9.64 22.67 -22.64
C LEU A 662 -8.37 23.37 -23.14
N GLY A 663 -8.47 24.27 -24.12
CA GLY A 663 -7.33 25.03 -24.62
C GLY A 663 -7.61 26.50 -24.87
N GLN A 664 -6.58 27.33 -24.71
CA GLN A 664 -6.62 28.77 -24.97
C GLN A 664 -5.28 29.23 -25.55
N VAL A 665 -5.34 30.12 -26.54
CA VAL A 665 -4.14 30.86 -26.98
C VAL A 665 -3.92 32.04 -26.06
N PHE A 666 -2.71 32.21 -25.54
CA PHE A 666 -2.29 33.36 -24.76
C PHE A 666 -1.16 34.11 -25.46
N ALA A 667 -1.15 35.44 -25.34
CA ALA A 667 0.00 36.26 -25.66
C ALA A 667 0.58 36.84 -24.37
N PRO A 668 1.89 36.68 -24.09
CA PRO A 668 2.54 37.36 -22.97
C PRO A 668 2.35 38.88 -23.07
N VAL A 669 2.14 39.54 -21.93
CA VAL A 669 1.95 40.99 -21.81
C VAL A 669 3.13 41.55 -21.04
N GLY A 670 3.73 42.60 -21.57
CA GLY A 670 4.82 43.32 -20.91
C GLY A 670 4.82 44.80 -21.26
N GLU A 671 5.88 45.49 -20.87
CA GLU A 671 6.09 46.90 -21.22
C GLU A 671 7.39 47.08 -22.00
N ASP A 672 7.35 47.92 -23.05
CA ASP A 672 8.58 48.34 -23.71
C ASP A 672 9.41 49.30 -22.84
N SER A 673 10.62 49.64 -23.31
CA SER A 673 11.51 50.61 -22.64
C SER A 673 10.91 52.01 -22.36
N LYS A 674 9.70 52.29 -22.85
CA LYS A 674 8.97 53.55 -22.65
C LYS A 674 7.70 53.37 -21.82
N GLY A 675 7.48 52.20 -21.22
CA GLY A 675 6.30 51.89 -20.41
C GLY A 675 5.02 51.72 -21.24
N ARG A 676 5.14 51.32 -22.51
CA ARG A 676 3.97 51.02 -23.36
C ARG A 676 3.72 49.53 -23.35
N ALA A 677 2.48 49.13 -23.15
CA ALA A 677 2.06 47.73 -23.25
C ALA A 677 2.46 47.15 -24.62
N VAL A 678 3.15 46.02 -24.58
CA VAL A 678 3.53 45.20 -25.73
C VAL A 678 3.10 43.77 -25.48
N GLN A 679 2.85 43.03 -26.57
CA GLN A 679 2.61 41.60 -26.52
C GLN A 679 3.80 40.85 -27.08
N GLY A 680 4.10 39.72 -26.46
CA GLY A 680 5.08 38.73 -26.93
C GLY A 680 4.49 37.78 -27.96
N GLU A 681 5.27 36.76 -28.33
CA GLU A 681 4.82 35.72 -29.24
C GLU A 681 3.78 34.81 -28.57
N PRO A 682 2.63 34.53 -29.23
CA PRO A 682 1.55 33.75 -28.63
C PRO A 682 1.90 32.27 -28.53
N PHE A 683 1.27 31.58 -27.58
CA PHE A 683 1.36 30.13 -27.42
C PHE A 683 -0.04 29.56 -27.15
N PHE A 684 -0.27 28.33 -27.59
CA PHE A 684 -1.48 27.57 -27.30
C PHE A 684 -1.23 26.67 -26.09
N PHE A 685 -2.01 26.86 -25.03
CA PHE A 685 -1.96 26.00 -23.85
C PHE A 685 -3.21 25.15 -23.77
N ALA A 686 -3.04 23.83 -23.84
CA ALA A 686 -4.10 22.85 -23.68
C ALA A 686 -3.93 22.05 -22.39
N VAL A 687 -5.02 21.93 -21.64
CA VAL A 687 -5.07 21.30 -20.32
C VAL A 687 -5.92 20.03 -20.40
N ASN A 688 -5.42 18.93 -19.84
CA ASN A 688 -6.14 17.65 -19.77
C ASN A 688 -6.25 17.08 -18.36
N HIS A 689 -7.21 16.17 -18.20
CA HIS A 689 -7.30 15.27 -17.04
C HIS A 689 -7.79 13.89 -17.50
N PHE A 690 -6.86 12.95 -17.63
CA PHE A 690 -7.11 11.59 -18.13
C PHE A 690 -7.80 10.70 -17.08
N LYS A 691 -8.16 9.48 -17.49
CA LYS A 691 -8.82 8.55 -16.59
C LYS A 691 -7.86 8.03 -15.51
N SER A 692 -8.26 8.15 -14.24
CA SER A 692 -7.50 7.64 -13.09
C SER A 692 -7.10 6.17 -13.18
N LYS A 693 -5.84 5.88 -12.81
CA LYS A 693 -5.25 4.53 -12.72
C LYS A 693 -5.97 3.61 -11.71
N GLY A 694 -6.68 4.17 -10.74
CA GLY A 694 -7.48 3.42 -9.75
C GLY A 694 -8.87 3.02 -10.25
N SER A 695 -9.35 3.60 -11.35
CA SER A 695 -10.68 3.34 -11.86
C SER A 695 -10.75 2.05 -12.65
N LYS A 696 -11.76 1.22 -12.36
CA LYS A 696 -12.08 0.05 -13.19
C LYS A 696 -12.46 0.49 -14.60
N ASP A 697 -11.90 -0.18 -15.59
CA ASP A 697 -12.23 0.03 -16.99
C ASP A 697 -12.69 -1.29 -17.63
N ALA A 698 -13.84 -1.25 -18.30
CA ALA A 698 -14.35 -2.40 -19.04
C ALA A 698 -13.45 -2.76 -20.22
N ALA A 699 -12.74 -1.78 -20.80
CA ALA A 699 -11.81 -2.02 -21.90
C ALA A 699 -10.58 -2.83 -21.45
N ASP A 700 -10.20 -2.72 -20.18
CA ASP A 700 -9.06 -3.44 -19.60
C ASP A 700 -9.43 -4.84 -19.07
N ALA A 701 -10.72 -5.19 -19.01
CA ALA A 701 -11.21 -6.40 -18.34
C ALA A 701 -10.63 -7.72 -18.87
N SER A 702 -10.14 -7.74 -20.11
CA SER A 702 -9.49 -8.92 -20.72
C SER A 702 -7.96 -8.89 -20.69
N LEU A 703 -7.36 -7.81 -20.20
CA LEU A 703 -5.91 -7.68 -20.16
C LEU A 703 -5.36 -8.23 -18.83
N PRO A 704 -4.13 -8.78 -18.81
CA PRO A 704 -3.51 -9.19 -17.55
C PRO A 704 -3.31 -7.99 -16.62
N ALA A 705 -3.32 -8.23 -15.31
CA ALA A 705 -2.95 -7.20 -14.33
C ALA A 705 -1.55 -6.65 -14.66
N ASP A 706 -1.42 -5.33 -14.51
CA ASP A 706 -0.19 -4.60 -14.75
C ASP A 706 -0.04 -3.61 -13.60
N PRO A 707 0.75 -3.95 -12.56
CA PRO A 707 0.88 -3.11 -11.38
C PRO A 707 1.58 -1.78 -11.69
N VAL A 708 2.35 -1.73 -12.77
CA VAL A 708 3.12 -0.56 -13.18
C VAL A 708 2.20 0.46 -13.87
N GLN A 709 1.42 0.01 -14.87
CA GLN A 709 0.49 0.92 -15.55
C GLN A 709 -0.83 1.11 -14.78
N GLY A 710 -1.26 0.15 -13.97
CA GLY A 710 -2.55 0.19 -13.30
C GLY A 710 -3.73 0.02 -14.27
N ASN A 711 -4.94 0.34 -13.79
CA ASN A 711 -6.16 0.23 -14.58
C ASN A 711 -6.32 1.40 -15.56
N SER A 712 -7.37 1.33 -16.38
CA SER A 712 -7.73 2.31 -17.39
C SER A 712 -6.63 2.61 -18.41
N ARG A 713 -5.64 1.72 -18.58
CA ARG A 713 -4.52 1.95 -19.52
C ARG A 713 -4.98 2.00 -20.97
N THR A 714 -6.01 1.24 -21.34
CA THR A 714 -6.59 1.31 -22.69
C THR A 714 -7.29 2.64 -22.92
N SER A 715 -8.09 3.11 -21.96
CA SER A 715 -8.75 4.42 -22.03
C SER A 715 -7.73 5.57 -22.12
N ARG A 716 -6.71 5.56 -21.26
CA ARG A 716 -5.65 6.59 -21.24
C ARG A 716 -4.88 6.64 -22.56
N LEU A 717 -4.58 5.48 -23.17
CA LEU A 717 -3.96 5.45 -24.49
C LEU A 717 -4.88 6.02 -25.58
N ALA A 718 -6.19 5.73 -25.54
CA ALA A 718 -7.15 6.33 -26.47
C ALA A 718 -7.23 7.85 -26.29
N GLN A 719 -7.22 8.32 -25.04
CA GLN A 719 -7.23 9.74 -24.67
C GLN A 719 -5.98 10.46 -25.16
N ALA A 720 -4.80 9.86 -25.02
CA ALA A 720 -3.55 10.41 -25.55
C ALA A 720 -3.60 10.60 -27.07
N ASN A 721 -4.09 9.60 -27.81
CA ASN A 721 -4.21 9.68 -29.27
C ASN A 721 -5.22 10.75 -29.71
N ALA A 722 -6.37 10.84 -29.02
CA ALA A 722 -7.39 11.85 -29.31
C ALA A 722 -6.88 13.25 -29.01
N LEU A 723 -6.22 13.46 -27.86
CA LEU A 723 -5.62 14.73 -27.49
C LEU A 723 -4.56 15.17 -28.50
N ASN A 724 -3.60 14.31 -28.85
CA ASN A 724 -2.56 14.64 -29.82
C ASN A 724 -3.14 15.03 -31.19
N THR A 725 -4.16 14.31 -31.66
CA THR A 725 -4.84 14.63 -32.93
C THR A 725 -5.51 16.00 -32.85
N TRP A 726 -6.31 16.22 -31.80
CA TRP A 726 -7.05 17.47 -31.62
C TRP A 726 -6.11 18.67 -31.52
N VAL A 727 -5.01 18.56 -30.76
CA VAL A 727 -4.02 19.63 -30.59
C VAL A 727 -3.40 20.02 -31.94
N GLN A 728 -3.03 19.05 -32.78
CA GLN A 728 -2.47 19.34 -34.11
C GLN A 728 -3.47 20.09 -35.00
N GLU A 729 -4.76 19.70 -34.94
CA GLU A 729 -5.83 20.39 -35.66
C GLU A 729 -6.02 21.83 -35.14
N GLN A 730 -5.99 22.03 -33.81
CA GLN A 730 -6.11 23.36 -33.22
C GLN A 730 -4.90 24.23 -33.53
N GLN A 731 -3.69 23.68 -33.47
CA GLN A 731 -2.46 24.37 -33.83
C GLN A 731 -2.55 24.96 -35.26
N GLU A 732 -2.98 24.15 -36.24
CA GLU A 732 -3.18 24.60 -37.62
C GLU A 732 -4.32 25.61 -37.74
N ALA A 733 -5.47 25.35 -37.10
CA ALA A 733 -6.65 26.21 -37.21
C ALA A 733 -6.46 27.58 -36.57
N LEU A 734 -5.75 27.65 -35.45
CA LEU A 734 -5.48 28.87 -34.69
C LEU A 734 -4.25 29.62 -35.24
N GLY A 735 -3.38 28.94 -36.00
CA GLY A 735 -2.19 29.52 -36.62
C GLY A 735 -1.13 29.92 -35.58
N VAL A 736 -0.97 29.12 -34.53
CA VAL A 736 0.00 29.33 -33.45
C VAL A 736 1.06 28.24 -33.51
N GLU A 737 2.34 28.60 -33.49
CA GLU A 737 3.44 27.63 -33.63
C GLU A 737 3.74 26.93 -32.30
N ASP A 738 3.74 27.66 -31.19
CA ASP A 738 4.10 27.16 -29.87
C ASP A 738 2.92 26.49 -29.17
N VAL A 739 3.12 25.24 -28.75
CA VAL A 739 2.10 24.45 -28.05
C VAL A 739 2.67 23.89 -26.75
N LEU A 740 1.94 24.13 -25.67
CA LEU A 740 2.12 23.49 -24.37
C LEU A 740 0.92 22.60 -24.05
N LEU A 741 1.18 21.34 -23.70
CA LEU A 741 0.18 20.39 -23.19
C LEU A 741 0.43 20.17 -21.71
N GLY A 742 -0.47 20.63 -20.87
CA GLY A 742 -0.34 20.51 -19.42
C GLY A 742 -1.44 19.66 -18.82
N GLY A 743 -1.15 19.01 -17.70
CA GLY A 743 -2.18 18.56 -16.78
C GLY A 743 -1.94 17.15 -16.28
N ASP A 744 -3.00 16.56 -15.73
CA ASP A 744 -2.95 15.23 -15.15
C ASP A 744 -3.18 14.19 -16.27
N PHE A 745 -2.10 13.59 -16.74
CA PHE A 745 -2.13 12.50 -17.73
C PHE A 745 -2.45 11.15 -17.08
N ASN A 746 -2.45 11.08 -15.74
CA ASN A 746 -2.63 9.87 -14.96
C ASN A 746 -1.74 8.73 -15.50
N ALA A 747 -0.53 9.06 -15.95
CA ALA A 747 0.39 8.13 -16.58
C ALA A 747 1.82 8.61 -16.33
N TYR A 748 2.69 7.72 -15.83
CA TYR A 748 4.10 8.03 -15.62
C TYR A 748 4.87 8.17 -16.94
N THR A 749 6.03 8.81 -16.88
CA THR A 749 6.84 9.25 -18.04
C THR A 749 7.06 8.15 -19.10
N GLN A 750 7.25 6.89 -18.71
CA GLN A 750 7.49 5.79 -19.65
C GLN A 750 6.24 4.97 -20.02
N GLU A 751 5.06 5.29 -19.48
CA GLU A 751 3.82 4.62 -19.85
C GLU A 751 3.38 4.95 -21.28
N ASP A 752 2.64 4.04 -21.90
CA ASP A 752 2.23 4.14 -23.30
C ASP A 752 1.50 5.45 -23.67
N PRO A 753 0.65 6.07 -22.81
CA PRO A 753 0.03 7.37 -23.11
C PRO A 753 1.05 8.50 -23.38
N LEU A 754 2.13 8.62 -22.59
CA LEU A 754 3.12 9.69 -22.76
C LEU A 754 3.95 9.50 -24.02
N GLN A 755 4.19 8.25 -24.40
CA GLN A 755 4.98 7.91 -25.59
C GLN A 755 4.32 8.41 -26.88
N VAL A 756 2.99 8.52 -26.91
CA VAL A 756 2.25 9.13 -28.05
C VAL A 756 2.73 10.56 -28.33
N PHE A 757 2.98 11.34 -27.27
CA PHE A 757 3.42 12.73 -27.41
C PHE A 757 4.91 12.81 -27.76
N TYR A 758 5.75 11.98 -27.16
CA TYR A 758 7.18 11.95 -27.48
C TYR A 758 7.42 11.55 -28.94
N GLU A 759 6.69 10.56 -29.44
CA GLU A 759 6.73 10.15 -30.86
C GLU A 759 6.22 11.26 -31.80
N ALA A 760 5.36 12.15 -31.29
CA ALA A 760 4.87 13.33 -32.00
C ALA A 760 5.81 14.56 -31.89
N GLY A 761 6.95 14.44 -31.22
CA GLY A 761 7.94 15.52 -31.09
C GLY A 761 7.71 16.46 -29.91
N TYR A 762 6.93 16.04 -28.91
CA TYR A 762 6.84 16.77 -27.65
C TYR A 762 7.98 16.38 -26.69
N THR A 763 8.45 17.34 -25.92
CA THR A 763 9.41 17.16 -24.83
C THR A 763 8.68 17.32 -23.50
N ASP A 764 8.82 16.35 -22.60
CA ASP A 764 8.41 16.52 -21.20
C ASP A 764 9.37 17.44 -20.46
N LEU A 765 8.84 18.54 -19.94
CA LEU A 765 9.65 19.57 -19.31
C LEU A 765 10.10 19.18 -17.91
N GLY A 766 9.34 18.34 -17.19
CA GLY A 766 9.67 17.88 -15.84
C GLY A 766 10.94 17.06 -15.88
N SER A 767 10.91 15.92 -16.60
CA SER A 767 12.10 15.07 -16.76
C SER A 767 13.29 15.74 -17.46
N THR A 768 13.08 16.86 -18.17
CA THR A 768 14.18 17.62 -18.82
C THR A 768 14.88 18.60 -17.87
N PHE A 769 14.14 19.26 -16.98
CA PHE A 769 14.64 20.36 -16.15
C PHE A 769 14.72 20.04 -14.66
N ASP A 770 13.93 19.07 -14.21
CA ASP A 770 13.77 18.64 -12.83
C ASP A 770 13.67 17.11 -12.78
N GLU A 771 14.77 16.42 -13.16
CA GLU A 771 14.85 14.95 -13.22
C GLU A 771 14.50 14.29 -11.87
N ASP A 772 14.72 15.00 -10.77
CA ASP A 772 14.39 14.54 -9.43
C ASP A 772 12.98 14.90 -8.96
N GLY A 773 12.31 15.84 -9.65
CA GLY A 773 10.94 16.26 -9.41
C GLY A 773 9.92 15.15 -9.63
N TRP A 774 8.80 15.26 -8.92
CA TRP A 774 7.67 14.34 -9.04
C TRP A 774 6.38 15.00 -8.55
N SER A 775 5.25 14.61 -9.12
CA SER A 775 3.94 15.21 -8.79
C SER A 775 3.06 14.38 -7.87
N TYR A 776 3.29 13.06 -7.75
CA TYR A 776 2.40 12.16 -7.02
C TYR A 776 3.15 11.01 -6.31
N SER A 777 2.61 10.54 -5.19
CA SER A 777 3.11 9.36 -4.46
C SER A 777 1.99 8.34 -4.24
N PHE A 778 2.26 7.07 -4.54
CA PHE A 778 1.28 5.97 -4.45
C PHE A 778 1.96 4.63 -4.20
N ASP A 779 1.37 3.80 -3.32
CA ASP A 779 1.91 2.50 -2.89
C ASP A 779 3.40 2.58 -2.50
N GLY A 780 3.76 3.63 -1.75
CA GLY A 780 5.13 3.88 -1.31
C GLY A 780 6.11 4.24 -2.41
N MET A 781 5.66 4.68 -3.58
CA MET A 781 6.51 5.06 -4.72
C MET A 781 6.15 6.43 -5.30
N THR A 782 7.17 7.22 -5.62
CA THR A 782 7.03 8.56 -6.23
C THR A 782 7.15 8.54 -7.74
N GLY A 783 6.38 9.37 -8.44
CA GLY A 783 6.52 9.60 -9.89
C GLY A 783 5.63 10.75 -10.35
N SER A 784 5.72 11.12 -11.62
CA SER A 784 4.92 12.21 -12.17
C SER A 784 3.69 11.68 -12.89
N LEU A 785 2.51 12.18 -12.51
CA LEU A 785 1.26 12.01 -13.26
C LEU A 785 0.85 13.31 -13.95
N ASP A 786 1.24 14.44 -13.37
CA ASP A 786 1.13 15.77 -13.95
C ASP A 786 2.38 16.08 -14.77
N HIS A 787 2.16 16.52 -16.00
CA HIS A 787 3.23 16.90 -16.92
C HIS A 787 2.91 18.20 -17.63
N VAL A 788 3.95 18.91 -18.06
CA VAL A 788 3.89 19.95 -19.08
C VAL A 788 4.79 19.51 -20.23
N LEU A 789 4.19 19.28 -21.39
CA LEU A 789 4.87 18.85 -22.61
C LEU A 789 4.93 20.02 -23.60
N ALA A 790 6.10 20.29 -24.16
CA ALA A 790 6.30 21.33 -25.17
C ALA A 790 6.61 20.74 -26.54
N ASN A 791 5.96 21.22 -27.59
CA ASN A 791 6.41 20.90 -28.96
C ASN A 791 7.79 21.55 -29.25
N ASP A 792 8.43 21.16 -30.35
CA ASP A 792 9.76 21.66 -30.73
C ASP A 792 9.88 23.20 -30.69
N SER A 793 8.86 23.91 -31.19
CA SER A 793 8.84 25.38 -31.23
C SER A 793 8.77 25.98 -29.81
N ALA A 794 7.81 25.53 -28.99
CA ALA A 794 7.66 26.02 -27.63
C ALA A 794 8.89 25.68 -26.77
N ARG A 795 9.51 24.52 -27.00
CA ARG A 795 10.74 24.07 -26.32
C ARG A 795 11.89 25.08 -26.52
N GLU A 796 11.98 25.79 -27.64
CA GLU A 796 13.00 26.84 -27.82
C GLU A 796 12.83 28.03 -26.86
N ARG A 797 11.62 28.25 -26.35
CA ARG A 797 11.25 29.37 -25.47
C ARG A 797 11.25 29.04 -23.98
N ILE A 798 11.33 27.77 -23.58
CA ILE A 798 11.28 27.44 -22.15
C ILE A 798 12.66 27.61 -21.51
N THR A 799 12.67 28.21 -20.33
CA THR A 799 13.87 28.54 -19.56
C THR A 799 14.13 27.59 -18.40
N GLY A 800 13.11 26.91 -17.90
CA GLY A 800 13.20 25.92 -16.83
C GLY A 800 11.83 25.33 -16.48
N ALA A 801 11.81 24.29 -15.67
CA ALA A 801 10.60 23.74 -15.05
C ALA A 801 10.94 23.16 -13.67
N THR A 802 9.94 23.07 -12.79
CA THR A 802 10.06 22.42 -11.47
C THR A 802 8.71 21.92 -10.97
N ASP A 803 8.72 20.84 -10.19
CA ASP A 803 7.60 20.37 -9.38
C ASP A 803 7.72 20.94 -7.96
N TRP A 804 6.76 21.77 -7.53
CA TRP A 804 6.80 22.31 -6.17
C TRP A 804 6.23 21.31 -5.17
N SER A 805 7.10 20.65 -4.42
CA SER A 805 6.73 19.55 -3.50
C SER A 805 6.00 20.05 -2.23
N ILE A 806 4.72 20.39 -2.39
CA ILE A 806 3.83 20.86 -1.31
C ILE A 806 2.72 19.87 -0.96
N ASN A 807 2.47 18.85 -1.78
CA ASN A 807 1.26 18.03 -1.72
C ASN A 807 1.59 16.54 -1.67
N GLY A 808 2.16 15.97 -2.73
CA GLY A 808 2.36 14.51 -2.85
C GLY A 808 3.25 13.90 -1.76
N ALA A 809 4.04 14.73 -1.07
CA ALA A 809 4.89 14.31 0.04
C ALA A 809 4.19 14.33 1.41
N GLU A 810 3.04 14.99 1.53
CA GLU A 810 2.35 15.20 2.82
C GLU A 810 1.48 14.01 3.21
N SER A 811 1.32 13.80 4.53
CA SER A 811 0.32 12.84 5.03
C SER A 811 -1.10 13.24 4.59
N PRO A 812 -1.96 12.29 4.17
CA PRO A 812 -3.35 12.58 3.83
C PRO A 812 -4.14 13.25 4.96
N LEU A 813 -3.70 13.12 6.21
CA LEU A 813 -4.32 13.76 7.37
C LEU A 813 -4.18 15.29 7.39
N ALA A 814 -3.22 15.86 6.65
CA ALA A 814 -3.03 17.30 6.53
C ALA A 814 -4.04 17.96 5.55
N LEU A 815 -4.78 17.15 4.77
CA LEU A 815 -5.80 17.60 3.85
C LEU A 815 -7.00 18.20 4.60
N TYR A 816 -7.68 19.18 3.98
CA TYR A 816 -8.91 19.78 4.53
C TYR A 816 -9.97 18.73 4.91
N SER A 817 -10.10 17.68 4.10
CA SER A 817 -11.10 16.62 4.26
C SER A 817 -10.84 15.69 5.44
N ARG A 818 -9.70 15.86 6.13
CA ARG A 818 -9.29 15.11 7.32
C ARG A 818 -9.17 15.97 8.57
N ALA A 819 -9.50 17.25 8.49
CA ALA A 819 -9.56 18.13 9.66
C ALA A 819 -10.39 17.48 10.78
N ASN A 820 -9.86 17.51 12.00
CA ASN A 820 -10.49 16.95 13.21
C ASN A 820 -10.89 15.45 13.12
N THR A 821 -10.32 14.66 12.21
CA THR A 821 -10.59 13.21 12.16
C THR A 821 -9.90 12.43 13.28
N ASN A 822 -8.85 12.99 13.87
CA ASN A 822 -8.18 12.50 15.08
C ASN A 822 -7.95 13.69 16.06
N VAL A 823 -7.67 13.43 17.33
CA VAL A 823 -7.24 14.46 18.30
C VAL A 823 -5.92 15.13 17.94
N THR A 824 -5.10 14.46 17.11
CA THR A 824 -3.92 15.03 16.46
C THR A 824 -4.39 15.83 15.26
N GLU A 825 -4.37 17.16 15.39
CA GLU A 825 -4.75 18.05 14.31
C GLU A 825 -3.54 18.36 13.42
N LEU A 826 -3.65 18.03 12.14
CA LEU A 826 -2.61 18.23 11.14
C LEU A 826 -3.05 19.20 10.04
N TYR A 827 -4.33 19.56 9.99
CA TYR A 827 -4.76 20.67 9.16
C TYR A 827 -4.13 21.98 9.69
N GLN A 828 -3.47 22.70 8.79
CA GLN A 828 -2.96 24.04 9.02
C GLN A 828 -3.22 24.92 7.78
N GLU A 829 -3.38 26.23 7.96
CA GLU A 829 -3.39 27.17 6.85
C GLU A 829 -2.03 27.14 6.10
N GLY A 830 -1.99 27.67 4.87
CA GLY A 830 -0.81 27.62 4.00
C GLY A 830 -0.93 26.62 2.85
N PRO A 831 0.10 26.57 1.97
CA PRO A 831 0.02 25.87 0.69
C PRO A 831 0.14 24.34 0.81
N PHE A 832 0.74 23.83 1.88
CA PHE A 832 1.03 22.40 2.05
C PHE A 832 -0.25 21.56 2.19
N ALA A 833 -0.31 20.39 1.55
CA ALA A 833 -1.50 19.53 1.50
C ALA A 833 -2.77 20.30 1.06
N SER A 834 -2.60 21.22 0.11
CA SER A 834 -3.71 21.86 -0.64
C SER A 834 -4.35 20.89 -1.62
N SER A 835 -3.61 19.85 -2.02
CA SER A 835 -4.01 18.75 -2.88
C SER A 835 -3.19 17.50 -2.53
N ASP A 836 -3.41 16.41 -3.24
CA ASP A 836 -2.56 15.21 -3.32
C ASP A 836 -1.56 15.26 -4.49
N HIS A 837 -1.68 16.26 -5.38
CA HIS A 837 -0.78 16.48 -6.52
C HIS A 837 0.07 17.74 -6.36
N ASN A 838 1.37 17.68 -6.64
CA ASN A 838 2.23 18.87 -6.68
C ASN A 838 1.92 19.72 -7.94
N PRO A 839 1.92 21.06 -7.85
CA PRO A 839 1.85 21.89 -9.02
C PRO A 839 3.18 21.88 -9.79
N MET A 840 3.08 21.80 -11.12
CA MET A 840 4.22 21.91 -12.03
C MET A 840 4.30 23.33 -12.59
N ILE A 841 5.50 23.90 -12.56
CA ILE A 841 5.77 25.30 -12.93
C ILE A 841 6.81 25.32 -14.04
N THR A 842 6.60 26.14 -15.07
CA THR A 842 7.48 26.24 -16.23
C THR A 842 7.72 27.71 -16.59
N GLY A 843 8.98 28.07 -16.82
CA GLY A 843 9.38 29.39 -17.28
C GLY A 843 9.34 29.50 -18.80
N LEU A 844 8.75 30.56 -19.34
CA LEU A 844 8.60 30.81 -20.77
C LEU A 844 9.12 32.21 -21.13
N ASP A 845 10.01 32.29 -22.11
CA ASP A 845 10.44 33.56 -22.71
C ASP A 845 9.32 34.14 -23.59
N ALA A 846 9.03 35.43 -23.41
CA ALA A 846 7.93 36.09 -24.09
C ALA A 846 8.25 36.47 -25.54
N GLU A 847 9.53 36.51 -25.91
CA GLU A 847 10.02 36.93 -27.23
C GLU A 847 9.42 38.27 -27.70
N PHE A 848 9.42 39.29 -26.82
CA PHE A 848 8.92 40.62 -27.20
C PHE A 848 9.62 41.16 -28.44
N ALA A 849 8.84 41.55 -29.44
CA ALA A 849 9.37 42.14 -30.67
C ALA A 849 10.32 43.32 -30.34
N PRO A 850 11.52 43.37 -30.95
CA PRO A 850 12.50 44.40 -30.61
C PRO A 850 11.93 45.78 -30.90
N ALA A 851 12.05 46.68 -29.91
CA ALA A 851 11.55 48.05 -30.03
C ALA A 851 12.08 48.70 -31.31
N SER A 852 11.19 48.95 -32.27
CA SER A 852 11.57 49.58 -33.55
C SER A 852 12.33 50.88 -33.27
N GLY A 853 13.64 50.86 -33.55
CA GLY A 853 14.54 51.98 -33.33
C GLY A 853 14.11 53.16 -34.19
N GLY A 854 13.42 54.12 -33.57
CA GLY A 854 13.10 55.40 -34.19
C GLY A 854 14.36 56.23 -34.42
N GLY A 855 14.81 56.33 -35.68
CA GLY A 855 15.75 57.35 -36.16
C GLY A 855 16.54 56.85 -37.37
N ASN A 856 16.60 57.53 -38.52
CA ASN A 856 16.13 58.85 -38.90
C ASN A 856 16.08 58.86 -40.43
N GLY A 857 14.94 59.22 -41.02
CA GLY A 857 14.84 59.46 -42.45
C GLY A 857 15.69 60.66 -42.82
N ASN A 858 16.86 60.43 -43.40
CA ASN A 858 17.59 61.45 -44.13
C ASN A 858 17.73 60.99 -45.57
N GLY A 859 16.88 61.54 -46.43
CA GLY A 859 16.97 61.31 -47.85
C GLY A 859 18.28 61.89 -48.40
N ASN A 860 18.95 61.11 -49.23
CA ASN A 860 19.66 61.65 -50.39
C ASN A 860 19.78 60.56 -51.46
N GLY A 861 19.70 60.97 -52.71
CA GLY A 861 19.38 60.11 -53.84
C GLY A 861 20.57 59.42 -54.51
N ASN A 862 20.18 58.75 -55.62
CA ASN A 862 20.97 58.22 -56.72
C ASN A 862 21.76 56.91 -56.53
N GLY A 863 21.43 55.94 -57.39
CA GLY A 863 22.46 55.15 -58.07
C GLY A 863 22.11 53.69 -58.38
N ASN A 864 21.75 53.44 -59.64
CA ASN A 864 21.74 52.16 -60.36
C ASN A 864 22.73 51.08 -59.89
N GLY A 865 22.37 49.80 -60.06
CA GLY A 865 23.36 48.75 -60.33
C GLY A 865 22.90 47.31 -60.20
N HIS A 866 22.64 46.65 -61.33
CA HIS A 866 22.54 45.19 -61.51
C HIS A 866 23.80 44.43 -61.02
N GLY A 867 23.67 43.14 -60.66
CA GLY A 867 24.80 42.21 -60.78
C GLY A 867 24.79 40.91 -59.98
N ASN A 868 24.20 39.88 -60.60
CA ASN A 868 24.44 38.43 -60.50
C ASN A 868 25.84 37.95 -60.04
N GLY A 869 25.96 36.79 -59.35
CA GLY A 869 27.25 36.07 -59.26
C GLY A 869 27.39 34.91 -58.25
N ASN A 870 27.19 33.68 -58.74
CA ASN A 870 27.61 32.38 -58.17
C ASN A 870 29.08 32.32 -57.70
N GLY A 871 29.42 31.40 -56.78
CA GLY A 871 30.78 30.81 -56.75
C GLY A 871 31.19 29.97 -55.54
N LYS A 872 31.17 28.64 -55.73
CA LYS A 872 31.74 27.54 -54.91
C LYS A 872 33.19 27.72 -54.44
N GLY A 873 33.59 26.95 -53.40
CA GLY A 873 34.91 26.29 -53.37
C GLY A 873 35.51 26.01 -51.98
N ARG A 874 35.69 24.73 -51.64
CA ARG A 874 36.46 24.20 -50.49
C ARG A 874 37.97 24.19 -50.79
N ASP A 875 38.79 24.35 -49.75
CA ASP A 875 39.81 23.40 -49.22
C ASP A 875 41.06 24.06 -48.60
N ASN A 876 41.29 23.66 -47.34
CA ASN A 876 42.54 23.31 -46.62
C ASN A 876 43.81 24.18 -46.63
N ASP A 877 44.33 24.44 -45.42
CA ASP A 877 45.77 24.27 -45.10
C ASP A 877 46.05 24.08 -43.58
N ASN A 878 46.23 22.82 -43.19
CA ASN A 878 47.39 22.15 -42.57
C ASN A 878 48.30 22.81 -41.47
N LYS A 879 48.60 21.94 -40.46
CA LYS A 879 49.81 21.75 -39.60
C LYS A 879 49.91 22.40 -38.19
N GLY A 880 49.81 21.52 -37.17
CA GLY A 880 50.40 21.65 -35.82
C GLY A 880 51.91 21.30 -35.80
N PRO A 881 52.50 20.62 -34.77
CA PRO A 881 51.96 20.19 -33.46
C PRO A 881 52.97 20.32 -32.27
N GLY A 882 52.58 19.92 -31.05
CA GLY A 882 53.50 19.66 -29.94
C GLY A 882 52.85 18.83 -28.82
N LYS A 883 53.36 17.61 -28.60
CA LYS A 883 52.80 16.53 -27.77
C LYS A 883 53.53 16.33 -26.43
N ASN A 884 52.76 15.80 -25.47
CA ASN A 884 53.03 14.64 -24.58
C ASN A 884 53.69 14.77 -23.17
N ASN A 885 52.93 14.19 -22.23
CA ASN A 885 53.25 13.13 -21.24
C ASN A 885 53.65 13.48 -19.80
N GLY A 886 52.88 12.90 -18.86
CA GLY A 886 53.44 12.22 -17.69
C GLY A 886 52.66 12.34 -16.36
N THR A 887 51.75 11.41 -16.06
CA THR A 887 51.39 10.95 -14.69
C THR A 887 52.62 10.26 -14.03
N PRO A 888 52.70 9.94 -12.69
CA PRO A 888 51.61 9.46 -11.81
C PRO A 888 51.64 9.84 -10.30
N GLY A 889 50.50 9.64 -9.62
CA GLY A 889 50.43 8.95 -8.32
C GLY A 889 50.47 9.75 -7.00
N GLY A 890 49.44 9.54 -6.17
CA GLY A 890 49.63 9.10 -4.79
C GLY A 890 49.41 10.07 -3.63
N SER A 891 48.26 9.90 -2.96
CA SER A 891 48.06 9.80 -1.50
C SER A 891 48.33 11.00 -0.56
N ASN A 892 47.22 11.48 0.01
CA ASN A 892 46.86 11.44 1.44
C ASN A 892 47.28 12.58 2.41
N SER A 893 46.27 12.91 3.23
CA SER A 893 46.28 13.50 4.58
C SER A 893 46.60 15.00 4.78
N GLY A 894 45.54 15.77 5.08
CA GLY A 894 45.26 16.14 6.47
C GLY A 894 45.75 17.51 7.00
N ILE A 895 44.81 18.16 7.70
CA ILE A 895 44.96 19.13 8.81
C ILE A 895 44.95 20.62 8.45
N GLY A 896 43.95 21.36 8.98
CA GLY A 896 44.05 22.81 9.15
C GLY A 896 42.76 23.57 9.50
N LYS A 897 42.17 23.32 10.68
CA LYS A 897 41.06 24.09 11.27
C LYS A 897 41.36 25.60 11.43
N GLY A 898 40.40 26.44 11.03
CA GLY A 898 39.59 27.32 11.90
C GLY A 898 40.15 28.67 12.40
N LYS A 899 39.35 29.74 12.27
CA LYS A 899 38.62 30.42 13.38
C LYS A 899 38.07 31.81 13.05
N GLY A 900 36.88 32.08 13.61
CA GLY A 900 36.32 33.39 14.00
C GLY A 900 34.80 33.39 13.79
N ARG A 901 33.89 33.09 14.74
CA ARG A 901 33.67 33.36 16.18
C ARG A 901 33.13 34.78 16.49
N GLN A 902 31.84 34.81 16.89
CA GLN A 902 31.15 35.62 17.92
C GLN A 902 29.76 36.05 17.41
N GLY A 903 28.63 35.78 18.09
CA GLY A 903 28.44 35.17 19.40
C GLY A 903 26.97 34.92 19.69
#